data_AF-A0A5J4KKC6-F1
#
_entry.id   AF-A0A5J4KKC6-F1
#
_cell.length_a   1.000
_cell.length_b   1.000
_cell.length_c   1.000
_cell.angle_alpha   90.00
_cell.angle_beta   90.00
_cell.angle_gamma   90.00
#
_symmetry.space_group_name_H-M   'P 1'
#
loop_
_entity.id
_entity.type
_entity.pdbx_description
1 polymer ?
#
loop_
_entity_poly.entity_id
_entity_poly.type
_entity_poly.pdbx_seq_one_letter_code
_entity_poly.pdbx_strand_id
1 'polypeptide(L)'
;MRVTTTSDDLFHLRRTNLELMLSDHNAYCQPPCQVDCPTHIDIPGYLELIAQGEMKEAARLVKEVLPFPYILGLTCPAPCQQACRRTLVDEEIAICRMHGHAAETCLLDAPLPYVQDPPTGKKVAIVGAGPAGLSCAYYLALRGHYCKVFDMQPQAGGMLRYGIPEYRLPKDMMDRELDQVWQLGVDLQSNVKMGRDFELNDLFAQGFDAVYLAIGCWTSKSMRVPGEDAEGVVNAIRFLYDKVEGKPVPVKEGDEVVVIGGGFTTFDCTRTSLRLGATVHTTYYRTRADMTATAEEIEDGIAEGTHLQVRSAQQRILEENGKVVGIEYQRTKQGEPDASGRRRPVPIPGSEFTIACDTVIPAVGQAVDTKVLDDASGVKWTKWKTIQTNPHNFMSDREGVFAGGDCQIGASTIIESVAQGKLGARSIHSYLMGEDMSEVARRLELEERRPDLFDIVPYKPVEPKVKMPMLPYEKREKSFALIEMGYLKEQAQREAARCLQCACPAAGQCDLQKYSIEHGLADNRFHDGEPSDYHDYDTDLSHSFILRDPNKCINCTQCVRVCHDVIGPDCYGMFGKGFNTIVSTPFNVSLHDTDCVSCGACVQVCPTGSLMMAERSLSRYSFALDRCIFCGDCVEVCPHGALGETPNFELSFFNRFGEDVTLEKNDLANAPNYLVRQRLPRGKKDLPVMSPLVRPLPARSIRD
;
A
#
# COMPACT_ATOMS: atom_id res chain seq x y z
N MET A 1 -32.78 -14.77 -39.09
CA MET A 1 -31.34 -14.49 -38.91
C MET A 1 -30.90 -15.17 -37.62
N ARG A 2 -29.90 -16.06 -37.66
CA ARG A 2 -29.35 -16.68 -36.45
C ARG A 2 -28.06 -15.92 -36.12
N VAL A 3 -28.08 -15.15 -35.04
CA VAL A 3 -26.91 -14.40 -34.56
C VAL A 3 -26.14 -15.31 -33.60
N THR A 4 -24.88 -15.62 -33.93
CA THR A 4 -23.98 -16.39 -33.05
C THR A 4 -23.07 -15.39 -32.34
N THR A 5 -23.17 -15.30 -31.02
CA THR A 5 -22.39 -14.36 -30.20
C THR A 5 -21.16 -14.98 -29.54
N THR A 6 -21.00 -16.31 -29.71
CA THR A 6 -19.93 -17.15 -29.14
C THR A 6 -19.40 -18.11 -30.19
N SER A 7 -18.16 -17.90 -30.64
CA SER A 7 -17.38 -18.81 -31.50
C SER A 7 -15.89 -18.56 -31.28
N ASP A 8 -15.03 -19.52 -31.64
CA ASP A 8 -13.57 -19.38 -31.52
C ASP A 8 -13.04 -18.19 -32.33
N ASP A 9 -13.54 -18.00 -33.56
CA ASP A 9 -13.17 -16.86 -34.40
C ASP A 9 -13.52 -15.51 -33.74
N LEU A 10 -14.72 -15.41 -33.15
CA LEU A 10 -15.13 -14.20 -32.43
C LEU A 10 -14.32 -13.99 -31.15
N PHE A 11 -13.95 -15.07 -30.46
CA PHE A 11 -13.09 -15.02 -29.29
C PHE A 11 -11.71 -14.44 -29.65
N HIS A 12 -11.07 -14.95 -30.71
CA HIS A 12 -9.78 -14.45 -31.16
C HIS A 12 -9.84 -13.02 -31.69
N LEU A 13 -10.89 -12.67 -32.44
CA LEU A 13 -11.10 -11.29 -32.92
C LEU A 13 -11.24 -10.30 -31.76
N ARG A 14 -12.07 -10.62 -30.75
CA ARG A 14 -12.24 -9.78 -29.56
C ARG A 14 -10.94 -9.65 -28.78
N ARG A 15 -10.23 -10.76 -28.58
CA ARG A 15 -8.93 -10.79 -27.93
C ARG A 15 -7.94 -9.84 -28.62
N THR A 16 -7.80 -9.90 -29.95
CA THR A 16 -6.90 -9.01 -30.69
C THR A 16 -7.29 -7.54 -30.59
N ASN A 17 -8.58 -7.21 -30.68
CA ASN A 17 -9.03 -5.83 -30.51
C ASN A 17 -8.77 -5.30 -29.09
N LEU A 18 -8.95 -6.14 -28.07
CA LEU A 18 -8.64 -5.79 -26.68
C LEU A 18 -7.13 -5.59 -26.47
N GLU A 19 -6.27 -6.43 -27.05
CA GLU A 19 -4.82 -6.25 -27.02
C GLU A 19 -4.39 -4.92 -27.65
N LEU A 20 -5.02 -4.51 -28.76
CA LEU A 20 -4.78 -3.20 -29.38
C LEU A 20 -5.31 -2.03 -28.53
N MET A 21 -6.47 -2.15 -27.88
CA MET A 21 -6.93 -1.11 -26.95
C MET A 21 -6.02 -0.98 -25.72
N LEU A 22 -5.50 -2.11 -25.25
CA LEU A 22 -4.57 -2.17 -24.13
C LEU A 22 -3.16 -1.67 -24.50
N SER A 23 -2.78 -1.62 -25.78
CA SER A 23 -1.47 -1.08 -26.16
C SER A 23 -1.37 0.42 -25.84
N ASP A 24 -2.47 1.16 -25.95
CA ASP A 24 -2.58 2.59 -25.58
C ASP A 24 -3.11 2.80 -24.15
N HIS A 25 -3.28 1.74 -23.35
CA HIS A 25 -3.84 1.86 -22.01
C HIS A 25 -2.80 2.37 -21.00
N ASN A 26 -2.89 3.67 -20.78
CA ASN A 26 -1.96 4.44 -19.97
C ASN A 26 -2.42 4.64 -18.51
N ALA A 27 -3.31 3.78 -18.00
CA ALA A 27 -3.78 3.85 -16.61
C ALA A 27 -3.41 2.60 -15.81
N TYR A 28 -3.31 2.75 -14.50
CA TYR A 28 -2.95 1.65 -13.61
C TYR A 28 -4.18 1.04 -12.98
N CYS A 29 -4.40 -0.25 -13.25
CA CYS A 29 -5.41 -0.99 -12.50
C CYS A 29 -5.07 -1.04 -11.01
N GLN A 30 -3.78 -1.03 -10.65
CA GLN A 30 -3.30 -1.03 -9.27
C GLN A 30 -2.12 -0.08 -9.10
N PRO A 31 -2.07 0.69 -8.00
CA PRO A 31 -0.98 1.62 -7.75
C PRO A 31 0.31 0.83 -7.35
N PRO A 32 1.49 1.20 -7.87
CA PRO A 32 2.73 0.44 -7.66
C PRO A 32 3.12 0.33 -6.19
N CYS A 33 2.88 1.38 -5.41
CA CYS A 33 3.13 1.35 -3.97
C CYS A 33 2.31 0.27 -3.23
N GLN A 34 1.09 -0.04 -3.69
CA GLN A 34 0.25 -1.10 -3.13
C GLN A 34 0.68 -2.48 -3.60
N VAL A 35 1.08 -2.61 -4.87
CA VAL A 35 1.62 -3.86 -5.43
C VAL A 35 2.91 -4.26 -4.71
N ASP A 36 3.79 -3.31 -4.44
CA ASP A 36 5.07 -3.58 -3.78
C ASP A 36 4.98 -3.69 -2.26
N CYS A 37 3.87 -3.26 -1.65
CA CYS A 37 3.64 -3.55 -0.24
C CYS A 37 3.26 -5.02 -0.07
N PRO A 38 3.99 -5.82 0.74
CA PRO A 38 3.69 -7.25 0.94
C PRO A 38 2.28 -7.57 1.45
N THR A 39 1.59 -6.59 2.04
CA THR A 39 0.23 -6.77 2.56
C THR A 39 -0.87 -6.25 1.63
N HIS A 40 -0.50 -5.53 0.56
CA HIS A 40 -1.40 -4.89 -0.39
C HIS A 40 -2.38 -3.87 0.21
N ILE A 41 -1.92 -3.10 1.21
CA ILE A 41 -2.69 -2.01 1.84
C ILE A 41 -3.13 -0.94 0.83
N ASP A 42 -4.33 -0.38 1.03
CA ASP A 42 -4.90 0.68 0.18
C ASP A 42 -4.23 2.05 0.45
N ILE A 43 -3.04 2.24 -0.13
CA ILE A 43 -2.23 3.43 0.06
C ILE A 43 -2.91 4.70 -0.44
N PRO A 44 -3.41 4.78 -1.68
CA PRO A 44 -4.05 6.00 -2.15
C PRO A 44 -5.31 6.34 -1.34
N GLY A 45 -6.09 5.33 -0.94
CA GLY A 45 -7.31 5.51 -0.15
C GLY A 45 -7.05 6.13 1.22
N TYR A 46 -6.12 5.59 2.01
CA TYR A 46 -5.85 6.19 3.34
C TYR A 46 -5.12 7.52 3.23
N LEU A 47 -4.29 7.75 2.21
CA LEU A 47 -3.65 9.05 1.99
C LEU A 47 -4.68 10.12 1.65
N GLU A 48 -5.71 9.79 0.87
CA GLU A 48 -6.82 10.70 0.59
C GLU A 48 -7.57 11.08 1.88
N LEU A 49 -7.89 10.09 2.72
CA LEU A 49 -8.55 10.34 4.01
C LEU A 49 -7.68 11.20 4.94
N ILE A 50 -6.36 10.95 4.99
CA ILE A 50 -5.43 11.79 5.75
C ILE A 50 -5.42 13.21 5.21
N ALA A 51 -5.36 13.41 3.88
CA ALA A 51 -5.39 14.74 3.26
C ALA A 51 -6.65 15.52 3.63
N GLN A 52 -7.80 14.83 3.72
CA GLN A 52 -9.09 15.38 4.15
C GLN A 52 -9.18 15.61 5.68
N GLY A 53 -8.22 15.09 6.45
CA GLY A 53 -8.18 15.20 7.91
C GLY A 53 -8.96 14.12 8.66
N GLU A 54 -9.43 13.09 7.96
CA GLU A 54 -10.23 11.97 8.46
C GLU A 54 -9.33 10.85 9.02
N MET A 55 -8.55 11.16 10.07
CA MET A 55 -7.54 10.25 10.64
C MET A 55 -8.13 8.92 11.14
N LYS A 56 -9.33 8.95 11.72
CA LYS A 56 -9.98 7.74 12.26
C LYS A 56 -10.40 6.80 11.13
N GLU A 57 -10.98 7.32 10.06
CA GLU A 57 -11.32 6.50 8.89
C GLU A 57 -10.08 6.02 8.15
N ALA A 58 -9.02 6.83 8.06
CA ALA A 58 -7.74 6.40 7.51
C ALA A 58 -7.15 5.23 8.31
N ALA A 59 -7.12 5.34 9.65
CA ALA A 59 -6.65 4.27 10.52
C ALA A 59 -7.53 3.00 10.41
N ARG A 60 -8.85 3.16 10.30
CA ARG A 60 -9.80 2.05 10.10
C ARG A 60 -9.52 1.32 8.78
N LEU A 61 -9.40 2.06 7.67
CA LEU A 61 -9.12 1.51 6.35
C LEU A 61 -7.79 0.74 6.33
N VAL A 62 -6.74 1.30 6.93
CA VAL A 62 -5.46 0.59 7.05
C VAL A 62 -5.61 -0.70 7.85
N LYS A 63 -6.37 -0.69 8.96
CA LYS A 63 -6.56 -1.86 9.83
C LYS A 63 -7.35 -3.01 9.21
N GLU A 64 -8.07 -2.79 8.10
CA GLU A 64 -8.67 -3.87 7.32
C GLU A 64 -7.59 -4.82 6.76
N VAL A 65 -6.42 -4.28 6.42
CA VAL A 65 -5.35 -5.00 5.70
C VAL A 65 -4.05 -5.09 6.49
N LEU A 66 -3.84 -4.22 7.48
CA LEU A 66 -2.63 -4.15 8.29
C LEU A 66 -2.99 -4.13 9.78
N PRO A 67 -2.72 -5.20 10.54
CA PRO A 67 -3.08 -5.23 11.95
C PRO A 67 -2.34 -4.17 12.77
N PHE A 68 -1.06 -3.92 12.45
CA PHE A 68 -0.14 -3.12 13.29
C PHE A 68 0.39 -1.85 12.59
N PRO A 69 -0.47 -0.91 12.17
CA PRO A 69 -0.05 0.27 11.44
C PRO A 69 0.86 1.24 12.20
N TYR A 70 0.74 1.36 13.52
CA TYR A 70 1.63 2.20 14.33
C TYR A 70 3.04 1.61 14.39
N ILE A 71 3.15 0.33 14.79
CA ILE A 71 4.43 -0.39 14.86
C ILE A 71 5.12 -0.33 13.50
N LEU A 72 4.42 -0.71 12.42
CA LEU A 72 4.99 -0.70 11.08
C LEU A 72 5.31 0.70 10.58
N GLY A 73 4.60 1.73 11.06
CA GLY A 73 4.93 3.11 10.75
C GLY A 73 6.34 3.48 11.23
N LEU A 74 6.85 2.85 12.29
CA LEU A 74 8.18 3.11 12.86
C LEU A 74 9.26 2.16 12.38
N THR A 75 8.89 0.96 11.90
CA THR A 75 9.86 -0.12 11.68
C THR A 75 9.87 -0.68 10.27
N CYS A 76 8.93 -0.28 9.40
CA CYS A 76 8.86 -0.79 8.04
C CYS A 76 9.98 -0.18 7.17
N PRO A 77 10.69 -0.98 6.35
CA PRO A 77 11.66 -0.46 5.39
C PRO A 77 11.02 0.26 4.19
N ALA A 78 9.69 0.39 4.18
CA ALA A 78 8.89 1.14 3.22
C ALA A 78 9.17 0.81 1.74
N PRO A 79 9.06 -0.47 1.32
CA PRO A 79 9.24 -0.84 -0.10
C PRO A 79 8.25 -0.08 -1.01
N CYS A 80 7.05 0.19 -0.51
CA CYS A 80 6.03 1.00 -1.18
C CYS A 80 6.48 2.43 -1.52
N GLN A 81 7.40 3.02 -0.74
CA GLN A 81 7.95 4.35 -1.03
C GLN A 81 8.95 4.31 -2.17
N GLN A 82 9.71 3.22 -2.32
CA GLN A 82 10.66 3.04 -3.41
C GLN A 82 9.96 2.93 -4.77
N ALA A 83 8.78 2.32 -4.78
CA ALA A 83 7.92 2.20 -5.96
C ALA A 83 7.02 3.43 -6.20
N CYS A 84 7.13 4.47 -5.37
CA CYS A 84 6.24 5.63 -5.46
C CYS A 84 6.58 6.47 -6.69
N ARG A 85 5.65 6.57 -7.64
CA ARG A 85 5.82 7.40 -8.85
C ARG A 85 5.89 8.90 -8.61
N ARG A 86 5.66 9.36 -7.38
CA ARG A 86 5.89 10.77 -7.04
C ARG A 86 7.36 11.15 -7.27
N THR A 87 8.30 10.20 -7.19
CA THR A 87 9.72 10.40 -7.54
C THR A 87 9.96 10.82 -9.00
N LEU A 88 9.01 10.56 -9.90
CA LEU A 88 9.06 11.01 -11.30
C LEU A 88 8.70 12.50 -11.45
N VAL A 89 8.12 13.10 -10.41
CA VAL A 89 7.79 14.53 -10.33
C VAL A 89 8.75 15.25 -9.38
N ASP A 90 8.90 14.74 -8.16
CA ASP A 90 9.77 15.26 -7.12
C ASP A 90 10.30 14.16 -6.17
N GLU A 91 9.85 14.12 -4.92
CA GLU A 91 10.26 13.17 -3.87
C GLU A 91 9.09 12.26 -3.52
N GLU A 92 9.38 11.01 -3.14
CA GLU A 92 8.34 10.07 -2.72
C GLU A 92 7.48 10.58 -1.55
N ILE A 93 6.27 10.04 -1.45
CA ILE A 93 5.40 10.28 -0.31
C ILE A 93 5.97 9.53 0.91
N ALA A 94 5.87 10.12 2.11
CA ALA A 94 6.17 9.46 3.37
C ALA A 94 5.12 8.41 3.78
N ILE A 95 4.78 7.49 2.87
CA ILE A 95 3.71 6.47 2.95
C ILE A 95 3.70 5.74 4.29
N CYS A 96 4.86 5.27 4.74
CA CYS A 96 5.03 4.51 5.97
C CYS A 96 4.63 5.33 7.20
N ARG A 97 5.13 6.58 7.27
CA ARG A 97 4.84 7.49 8.38
C ARG A 97 3.40 8.02 8.36
N MET A 98 2.76 8.07 7.19
CA MET A 98 1.36 8.49 7.09
C MET A 98 0.40 7.50 7.75
N HIS A 99 0.52 6.19 7.47
CA HIS A 99 -0.32 5.21 8.17
C HIS A 99 0.04 5.11 9.66
N GLY A 100 1.33 5.26 10.00
CA GLY A 100 1.79 5.35 11.38
C GLY A 100 1.17 6.51 12.14
N HIS A 101 1.10 7.69 11.52
CA HIS A 101 0.51 8.90 12.11
C HIS A 101 -1.01 8.77 12.30
N ALA A 102 -1.73 8.22 11.32
CA ALA A 102 -3.17 7.95 11.45
C ALA A 102 -3.45 6.99 12.63
N ALA A 103 -2.65 5.92 12.74
CA ALA A 103 -2.76 4.96 13.82
C ALA A 103 -2.38 5.55 15.19
N GLU A 104 -1.29 6.32 15.26
CA GLU A 104 -0.84 7.01 16.48
C GLU A 104 -1.91 7.95 17.04
N THR A 105 -2.51 8.76 16.17
CA THR A 105 -3.57 9.72 16.54
C THR A 105 -4.79 9.02 17.15
N CYS A 106 -5.05 7.79 16.72
CA CYS A 106 -6.18 6.99 17.18
C CYS A 106 -5.80 5.91 18.18
N LEU A 107 -4.54 5.81 18.65
CA LEU A 107 -4.07 4.61 19.36
C LEU A 107 -4.84 4.35 20.68
N LEU A 108 -5.33 5.40 21.33
CA LEU A 108 -6.15 5.30 22.55
C LEU A 108 -7.63 4.97 22.29
N ASP A 109 -8.12 5.23 21.08
CA ASP A 109 -9.49 4.94 20.62
C ASP A 109 -9.40 4.34 19.20
N ALA A 110 -8.69 3.21 19.13
CA ALA A 110 -8.31 2.63 17.85
C ALA A 110 -9.56 2.06 17.17
N PRO A 111 -9.84 2.44 15.91
CA PRO A 111 -10.94 1.83 15.18
C PRO A 111 -10.59 0.38 14.89
N LEU A 112 -11.26 -0.57 15.55
CA LEU A 112 -11.15 -1.98 15.20
C LEU A 112 -11.99 -2.26 13.94
N PRO A 113 -11.55 -3.14 13.04
CA PRO A 113 -12.47 -3.70 12.06
C PRO A 113 -13.42 -4.67 12.79
N TYR A 114 -14.60 -4.19 13.17
CA TYR A 114 -15.56 -4.91 14.03
C TYR A 114 -16.39 -6.01 13.33
N VAL A 115 -16.15 -6.31 12.05
CA VAL A 115 -16.91 -7.37 11.38
C VAL A 115 -16.21 -8.70 11.65
N GLN A 116 -16.48 -9.27 12.83
CA GLN A 116 -16.19 -10.67 13.11
C GLN A 116 -17.28 -11.55 12.49
N ASP A 117 -16.85 -12.55 11.72
CA ASP A 117 -17.73 -13.59 11.22
C ASP A 117 -18.29 -14.42 12.41
N PRO A 118 -19.47 -15.06 12.27
CA PRO A 118 -20.02 -15.90 13.32
C PRO A 118 -19.06 -17.02 13.76
N PRO A 119 -19.08 -17.45 15.04
CA PRO A 119 -18.19 -18.49 15.53
C PRO A 119 -18.28 -19.78 14.72
N THR A 120 -17.14 -20.26 14.23
CA THR A 120 -17.05 -21.48 13.41
C THR A 120 -17.04 -22.76 14.24
N GLY A 121 -16.77 -22.64 15.55
CA GLY A 121 -16.55 -23.76 16.47
C GLY A 121 -15.17 -24.43 16.32
N LYS A 122 -14.31 -23.93 15.42
CA LYS A 122 -12.95 -24.46 15.20
C LYS A 122 -11.93 -23.78 16.08
N LYS A 123 -10.87 -24.52 16.45
CA LYS A 123 -9.79 -24.08 17.34
C LYS A 123 -8.44 -24.13 16.64
N VAL A 124 -7.68 -23.04 16.72
CA VAL A 124 -6.34 -22.93 16.13
C VAL A 124 -5.31 -22.62 17.21
N ALA A 125 -4.25 -23.41 17.26
CA ALA A 125 -3.07 -23.12 18.09
C ALA A 125 -2.03 -22.35 17.27
N ILE A 126 -1.48 -21.29 17.85
CA ILE A 126 -0.48 -20.45 17.19
C ILE A 126 0.76 -20.47 18.07
N VAL A 127 1.89 -20.93 17.54
CA VAL A 127 3.14 -21.06 18.31
C VAL A 127 4.07 -19.91 17.93
N GLY A 128 4.19 -18.94 18.84
CA GLY A 128 4.95 -17.70 18.68
C GLY A 128 4.06 -16.47 18.59
N ALA A 129 4.24 -15.53 19.51
CA ALA A 129 3.57 -14.23 19.60
C ALA A 129 4.39 -13.11 18.94
N GLY A 130 5.08 -13.42 17.84
CA GLY A 130 5.73 -12.44 16.97
C GLY A 130 4.77 -11.86 15.92
N PRO A 131 5.25 -10.99 15.00
CA PRO A 131 4.41 -10.35 13.98
C PRO A 131 3.58 -11.33 13.16
N ALA A 132 4.17 -12.45 12.70
CA ALA A 132 3.47 -13.45 11.91
C ALA A 132 2.36 -14.16 12.70
N GLY A 133 2.66 -14.62 13.91
CA GLY A 133 1.70 -15.33 14.76
C GLY A 133 0.55 -14.43 15.22
N LEU A 134 0.85 -13.21 15.65
CA LEU A 134 -0.18 -12.24 16.06
C LEU A 134 -1.05 -11.79 14.89
N SER A 135 -0.48 -11.62 13.69
CA SER A 135 -1.26 -11.31 12.48
C SER A 135 -2.16 -12.49 12.09
N CYS A 136 -1.65 -13.72 12.16
CA CYS A 136 -2.43 -14.91 11.90
C CYS A 136 -3.61 -15.03 12.89
N ALA A 137 -3.36 -14.80 14.18
CA ALA A 137 -4.38 -14.79 15.23
C ALA A 137 -5.46 -13.74 14.97
N TYR A 138 -5.04 -12.51 14.64
CA TYR A 138 -5.92 -11.40 14.32
C TYR A 138 -6.91 -11.76 13.20
N TYR A 139 -6.41 -12.25 12.07
CA TYR A 139 -7.27 -12.59 10.92
C TYR A 139 -8.14 -13.83 11.15
N LEU A 140 -7.65 -14.84 11.87
CA LEU A 140 -8.46 -16.01 12.20
C LEU A 140 -9.59 -15.67 13.18
N ALA A 141 -9.34 -14.79 14.15
CA ALA A 141 -10.35 -14.30 15.08
C ALA A 141 -11.42 -13.47 14.38
N LEU A 142 -11.06 -12.67 13.37
CA LEU A 142 -12.02 -11.99 12.50
C LEU A 142 -12.89 -12.97 11.70
N ARG A 143 -12.38 -14.17 11.39
CA ARG A 143 -13.12 -15.25 10.72
C ARG A 143 -13.92 -16.16 11.67
N GLY A 144 -14.07 -15.77 12.94
CA GLY A 144 -14.88 -16.50 13.92
C GLY A 144 -14.22 -17.76 14.50
N HIS A 145 -12.91 -17.95 14.29
CA HIS A 145 -12.18 -19.09 14.86
C HIS A 145 -11.67 -18.77 16.27
N TYR A 146 -11.71 -19.76 17.17
CA TYR A 146 -11.03 -19.64 18.47
C TYR A 146 -9.53 -19.79 18.27
N CYS A 147 -8.75 -18.83 18.75
CA CYS A 147 -7.30 -18.81 18.61
C CYS A 147 -6.63 -18.77 19.97
N LYS A 148 -5.62 -19.63 20.17
CA LYS A 148 -4.74 -19.58 21.34
C LYS A 148 -3.28 -19.48 20.92
N VAL A 149 -2.61 -18.44 21.38
CA VAL A 149 -1.19 -18.17 21.12
C VAL A 149 -0.35 -18.73 22.27
N PHE A 150 0.69 -19.47 21.94
CA PHE A 150 1.68 -20.01 22.87
C PHE A 150 3.03 -19.33 22.61
N ASP A 151 3.62 -18.71 23.63
CA ASP A 151 4.89 -17.99 23.48
C ASP A 151 5.89 -18.36 24.58
N MET A 152 7.17 -18.47 24.21
CA MET A 152 8.24 -18.82 25.15
C MET A 152 8.66 -17.66 26.04
N GLN A 153 8.36 -16.42 25.63
CA GLN A 153 8.71 -15.21 26.35
C GLN A 153 7.60 -14.79 27.30
N PRO A 154 7.91 -13.94 28.30
CA PRO A 154 6.91 -13.43 29.24
C PRO A 154 5.83 -12.56 28.60
N GLN A 155 6.19 -11.78 27.58
CA GLN A 155 5.31 -10.80 26.93
C GLN A 155 5.28 -11.00 25.41
N ALA A 156 4.12 -10.75 24.79
CA ALA A 156 3.94 -10.84 23.35
C ALA A 156 4.71 -9.73 22.60
N GLY A 157 5.00 -9.99 21.32
CA GLY A 157 5.66 -9.07 20.40
C GLY A 157 6.85 -9.68 19.66
N GLY A 158 7.42 -10.78 20.16
CA GLY A 158 8.58 -11.43 19.54
C GLY A 158 9.73 -10.42 19.29
N MET A 159 10.30 -10.42 18.09
CA MET A 159 11.38 -9.49 17.74
C MET A 159 10.99 -8.00 17.81
N LEU A 160 9.70 -7.65 17.71
CA LEU A 160 9.25 -6.27 17.93
C LEU A 160 9.58 -5.79 19.34
N ARG A 161 9.36 -6.66 20.34
CA ARG A 161 9.67 -6.37 21.73
C ARG A 161 11.16 -6.53 22.00
N TYR A 162 11.70 -7.68 21.63
CA TYR A 162 12.96 -8.18 22.15
C TYR A 162 14.18 -7.87 21.26
N GLY A 163 13.96 -7.53 20.00
CA GLY A 163 15.01 -7.18 19.05
C GLY A 163 15.11 -5.67 18.79
N ILE A 164 13.98 -4.98 18.67
CA ILE A 164 13.97 -3.56 18.31
C ILE A 164 14.15 -2.68 19.57
N PRO A 165 15.11 -1.75 19.62
CA PRO A 165 15.30 -0.86 20.77
C PRO A 165 14.14 0.12 21.02
N GLU A 166 14.00 0.61 22.27
CA GLU A 166 12.94 1.56 22.66
C GLU A 166 12.98 2.89 21.90
N TYR A 167 14.18 3.38 21.53
CA TYR A 167 14.32 4.64 20.81
C TYR A 167 13.75 4.58 19.38
N ARG A 168 13.46 3.37 18.87
CA ARG A 168 12.77 3.13 17.60
C ARG A 168 11.32 2.73 17.78
N LEU A 169 11.06 1.84 18.73
CA LEU A 169 9.73 1.30 18.97
C LEU A 169 9.41 1.28 20.48
N PRO A 170 8.66 2.28 20.98
CA PRO A 170 8.24 2.37 22.36
C PRO A 170 7.35 1.18 22.74
N LYS A 171 7.72 0.46 23.80
CA LYS A 171 7.05 -0.81 24.16
C LYS A 171 5.65 -0.62 24.72
N ASP A 172 5.43 0.47 25.43
CA ASP A 172 4.11 0.85 25.96
C ASP A 172 3.11 1.14 24.82
N MET A 173 3.54 1.85 23.78
CA MET A 173 2.71 2.14 22.61
C MET A 173 2.50 0.90 21.74
N MET A 174 3.52 0.05 21.61
CA MET A 174 3.39 -1.27 20.99
C MET A 174 2.35 -2.12 21.73
N ASP A 175 2.39 -2.16 23.06
CA ASP A 175 1.42 -2.91 23.88
C ASP A 175 -0.02 -2.44 23.64
N ARG A 176 -0.25 -1.12 23.54
CA ARG A 176 -1.56 -0.55 23.18
C ARG A 176 -2.03 -1.02 21.81
N GLU A 177 -1.15 -1.09 20.82
CA GLU A 177 -1.53 -1.59 19.51
C GLU A 177 -1.79 -3.10 19.51
N LEU A 178 -1.03 -3.88 20.29
CA LEU A 178 -1.25 -5.33 20.38
C LEU A 178 -2.55 -5.69 21.12
N ASP A 179 -3.06 -4.81 21.99
CA ASP A 179 -4.28 -5.04 22.77
C ASP A 179 -5.49 -5.40 21.92
N GLN A 180 -5.58 -4.87 20.70
CA GLN A 180 -6.64 -5.20 19.76
C GLN A 180 -6.75 -6.71 19.44
N VAL A 181 -5.64 -7.45 19.49
CA VAL A 181 -5.63 -8.89 19.24
C VAL A 181 -6.38 -9.60 20.38
N TRP A 182 -6.20 -9.13 21.61
CA TRP A 182 -6.88 -9.66 22.79
C TRP A 182 -8.35 -9.24 22.83
N GLN A 183 -8.65 -8.01 22.38
CA GLN A 183 -10.04 -7.53 22.23
C GLN A 183 -10.86 -8.38 21.24
N LEU A 184 -10.23 -9.05 20.27
CA LEU A 184 -10.87 -10.00 19.36
C LEU A 184 -11.14 -11.38 19.99
N GLY A 185 -10.76 -11.60 21.26
CA GLY A 185 -10.98 -12.85 21.98
C GLY A 185 -9.89 -13.90 21.77
N VAL A 186 -8.69 -13.49 21.36
CA VAL A 186 -7.51 -14.37 21.25
C VAL A 186 -6.92 -14.60 22.64
N ASP A 187 -6.66 -15.87 23.00
CA ASP A 187 -6.00 -16.22 24.25
C ASP A 187 -4.47 -16.26 24.10
N LEU A 188 -3.74 -15.91 25.17
CA LEU A 188 -2.29 -16.01 25.25
C LEU A 188 -1.85 -16.89 26.42
N GLN A 189 -0.96 -17.84 26.15
CA GLN A 189 -0.20 -18.58 27.13
C GLN A 189 1.29 -18.28 26.94
N SER A 190 1.85 -17.45 27.82
CA SER A 190 3.26 -17.05 27.81
C SER A 190 4.14 -18.01 28.63
N ASN A 191 5.46 -17.82 28.56
CA ASN A 191 6.48 -18.61 29.28
C ASN A 191 6.46 -20.12 28.97
N VAL A 192 5.98 -20.53 27.80
CA VAL A 192 5.96 -21.93 27.36
C VAL A 192 6.70 -22.10 26.03
N LYS A 193 7.69 -22.98 26.00
CA LYS A 193 8.55 -23.25 24.85
C LYS A 193 8.23 -24.62 24.24
N MET A 194 7.86 -24.62 22.96
CA MET A 194 7.74 -25.83 22.16
C MET A 194 9.07 -26.60 22.12
N GLY A 195 9.02 -27.92 22.28
CA GLY A 195 10.19 -28.80 22.39
C GLY A 195 10.81 -28.85 23.80
N ARG A 196 10.30 -28.08 24.77
CA ARG A 196 10.65 -28.18 26.19
C ARG A 196 9.43 -28.50 27.05
N ASP A 197 8.38 -27.69 26.91
CA ASP A 197 7.20 -27.73 27.79
C ASP A 197 6.01 -28.46 27.14
N PHE A 198 5.99 -28.52 25.80
CA PHE A 198 5.00 -29.26 25.00
C PHE A 198 5.58 -29.59 23.62
N GLU A 199 5.03 -30.61 22.99
CA GLU A 199 5.31 -31.02 21.62
C GLU A 199 4.14 -30.68 20.68
N LEU A 200 4.38 -30.75 19.37
CA LEU A 200 3.35 -30.48 18.36
C LEU A 200 2.13 -31.42 18.48
N ASN A 201 2.36 -32.69 18.86
CA ASN A 201 1.29 -33.68 19.04
C ASN A 201 0.35 -33.33 20.21
N ASP A 202 0.87 -32.68 21.25
CA ASP A 202 0.09 -32.29 22.43
C ASP A 202 -0.98 -31.26 22.08
N LEU A 203 -0.74 -30.42 21.07
CA LEU A 203 -1.71 -29.44 20.60
C LEU A 203 -2.93 -30.13 19.97
N PHE A 204 -2.71 -31.12 19.10
CA PHE A 204 -3.83 -31.90 18.55
C PHE A 204 -4.55 -32.71 19.64
N ALA A 205 -3.82 -33.26 20.61
CA ALA A 205 -4.41 -33.96 21.76
C ALA A 205 -5.27 -33.04 22.66
N GLN A 206 -4.95 -31.74 22.72
CA GLN A 206 -5.75 -30.71 23.39
C GLN A 206 -7.01 -30.29 22.59
N GLY A 207 -7.20 -30.83 21.39
CA GLY A 207 -8.38 -30.59 20.56
C GLY A 207 -8.28 -29.35 19.66
N PHE A 208 -7.07 -28.92 19.30
CA PHE A 208 -6.88 -27.93 18.23
C PHE A 208 -7.04 -28.59 16.86
N ASP A 209 -7.82 -27.96 15.97
CA ASP A 209 -8.08 -28.45 14.61
C ASP A 209 -6.94 -28.12 13.63
N ALA A 210 -6.17 -27.06 13.91
CA ALA A 210 -5.01 -26.65 13.13
C ALA A 210 -3.94 -25.98 14.00
N VAL A 211 -2.69 -25.97 13.51
CA VAL A 211 -1.55 -25.32 14.16
C VAL A 211 -0.82 -24.39 13.18
N TYR A 212 -0.51 -23.17 13.61
CA TYR A 212 0.36 -22.23 12.89
C TYR A 212 1.68 -22.04 13.63
N LEU A 213 2.80 -22.40 13.00
CA LEU A 213 4.14 -22.25 13.55
C LEU A 213 4.72 -20.90 13.11
N ALA A 214 4.93 -20.01 14.08
CA ALA A 214 5.48 -18.66 13.93
C ALA A 214 6.66 -18.44 14.89
N ILE A 215 7.53 -19.45 15.01
CA ILE A 215 8.58 -19.53 16.04
C ILE A 215 9.76 -18.57 15.81
N GLY A 216 9.85 -17.93 14.64
CA GLY A 216 10.89 -16.95 14.30
C GLY A 216 12.32 -17.49 14.21
N CYS A 217 13.29 -16.58 14.13
CA CYS A 217 14.72 -16.87 14.09
C CYS A 217 15.45 -16.32 15.33
N TRP A 218 15.47 -17.07 16.43
CA TRP A 218 16.04 -16.63 17.71
C TRP A 218 17.52 -16.93 17.93
N THR A 219 18.19 -17.58 16.98
CA THR A 219 19.62 -17.91 17.07
C THR A 219 20.42 -17.03 16.12
N SER A 220 21.69 -16.75 16.44
CA SER A 220 22.59 -16.05 15.52
C SER A 220 23.37 -17.04 14.67
N LYS A 221 23.66 -16.69 13.42
CA LYS A 221 24.58 -17.45 12.58
C LYS A 221 26.01 -17.28 13.09
N SER A 222 26.78 -18.37 13.03
CA SER A 222 28.20 -18.34 13.37
C SER A 222 29.00 -17.60 12.30
N MET A 223 30.01 -16.85 12.75
CA MET A 223 31.00 -16.18 11.89
C MET A 223 31.94 -17.16 11.20
N ARG A 224 32.13 -18.35 11.78
CA ARG A 224 33.02 -19.43 11.30
C ARG A 224 34.48 -18.98 11.24
N VAL A 225 34.91 -18.25 12.26
CA VAL A 225 36.30 -17.80 12.43
C VAL A 225 36.91 -18.38 13.71
N PRO A 226 38.23 -18.60 13.76
CA PRO A 226 38.90 -18.99 15.00
C PRO A 226 38.69 -17.95 16.12
N GLY A 227 38.47 -18.42 17.35
CA GLY A 227 38.26 -17.59 18.54
C GLY A 227 36.84 -17.04 18.71
N GLU A 228 35.86 -17.50 17.93
CA GLU A 228 34.45 -17.08 18.04
C GLU A 228 33.81 -17.39 19.41
N ASP A 229 34.33 -18.36 20.15
CA ASP A 229 33.82 -18.75 21.47
C ASP A 229 34.48 -17.99 22.65
N ALA A 230 35.33 -17.00 22.37
CA ALA A 230 36.04 -16.23 23.39
C ALA A 230 35.10 -15.39 24.27
N GLU A 231 35.47 -15.18 25.53
CA GLU A 231 34.75 -14.29 26.44
C GLU A 231 34.83 -12.84 25.93
N GLY A 232 33.67 -12.22 25.69
CA GLY A 232 33.57 -10.90 25.03
C GLY A 232 32.99 -10.98 23.61
N VAL A 233 32.84 -12.17 23.03
CA VAL A 233 32.00 -12.36 21.84
C VAL A 233 30.54 -12.54 22.28
N VAL A 234 29.67 -11.63 21.86
CA VAL A 234 28.31 -11.50 22.38
C VAL A 234 27.29 -11.75 21.28
N ASN A 235 26.35 -12.65 21.52
CA ASN A 235 25.24 -12.87 20.61
C ASN A 235 24.38 -11.61 20.46
N ALA A 236 24.26 -11.08 19.23
CA ALA A 236 23.54 -9.83 18.96
C ALA A 236 22.08 -9.82 19.41
N ILE A 237 21.34 -10.91 19.17
CA ILE A 237 19.93 -11.01 19.61
C ILE A 237 19.87 -11.01 21.13
N ARG A 238 20.76 -11.78 21.78
CA ARG A 238 20.83 -11.86 23.23
C ARG A 238 21.17 -10.51 23.87
N PHE A 239 22.09 -9.76 23.27
CA PHE A 239 22.47 -8.42 23.72
C PHE A 239 21.27 -7.47 23.75
N LEU A 240 20.52 -7.38 22.64
CA LEU A 240 19.34 -6.54 22.54
C LEU A 240 18.23 -7.02 23.48
N TYR A 241 18.01 -8.34 23.56
CA TYR A 241 17.07 -8.97 24.48
C TYR A 241 17.36 -8.61 25.94
N ASP A 242 18.60 -8.81 26.39
CA ASP A 242 19.00 -8.51 27.76
C ASP A 242 18.89 -7.02 28.06
N LYS A 243 19.18 -6.15 27.08
CA LYS A 243 19.00 -4.71 27.24
C LYS A 243 17.54 -4.32 27.45
N VAL A 244 16.63 -4.86 26.63
CA VAL A 244 15.17 -4.60 26.74
C VAL A 244 14.63 -5.09 28.08
N GLU A 245 15.08 -6.27 28.52
CA GLU A 245 14.67 -6.88 29.79
C GLU A 245 15.29 -6.21 31.03
N GLY A 246 16.09 -5.15 30.85
CA GLY A 246 16.79 -4.47 31.95
C GLY A 246 17.86 -5.33 32.62
N LYS A 247 18.33 -6.39 31.96
CA LYS A 247 19.38 -7.29 32.46
C LYS A 247 20.76 -6.65 32.23
N PRO A 248 21.78 -7.02 33.02
CA PRO A 248 23.15 -6.59 32.76
C PRO A 248 23.60 -6.99 31.36
N VAL A 249 24.16 -6.04 30.62
CA VAL A 249 24.74 -6.27 29.28
C VAL A 249 26.26 -6.17 29.33
N PRO A 250 26.98 -6.89 28.46
CA PRO A 250 28.45 -6.96 28.48
C PRO A 250 29.15 -5.69 27.96
N VAL A 251 28.41 -4.69 27.47
CA VAL A 251 28.95 -3.40 26.99
C VAL A 251 28.84 -2.35 28.08
N LYS A 252 29.96 -1.67 28.37
CA LYS A 252 30.07 -0.62 29.38
C LYS A 252 30.56 0.69 28.78
N GLU A 253 30.44 1.76 29.56
CA GLU A 253 30.98 3.06 29.21
C GLU A 253 32.50 3.00 29.10
N GLY A 254 33.04 3.51 27.99
CA GLY A 254 34.47 3.50 27.67
C GLY A 254 34.99 2.22 27.00
N ASP A 255 34.17 1.18 26.83
CA ASP A 255 34.57 -0.03 26.09
C ASP A 255 34.76 0.27 24.60
N GLU A 256 35.71 -0.42 23.96
CA GLU A 256 35.84 -0.49 22.51
C GLU A 256 35.03 -1.68 21.98
N VAL A 257 33.99 -1.42 21.20
CA VAL A 257 33.04 -2.43 20.71
C VAL A 257 33.11 -2.54 19.20
N VAL A 258 33.22 -3.77 18.69
CA VAL A 258 33.14 -4.08 17.26
C VAL A 258 31.81 -4.76 16.95
N VAL A 259 31.00 -4.15 16.08
CA VAL A 259 29.74 -4.74 15.60
C VAL A 259 29.92 -5.17 14.15
N ILE A 260 29.71 -6.45 13.85
CA ILE A 260 29.99 -7.03 12.53
C ILE A 260 28.68 -7.27 11.79
N GLY A 261 28.48 -6.59 10.66
CA GLY A 261 27.31 -6.77 9.81
C GLY A 261 26.92 -5.51 9.02
N GLY A 262 25.76 -5.55 8.39
CA GLY A 262 25.23 -4.43 7.60
C GLY A 262 23.70 -4.41 7.51
N GLY A 263 23.01 -5.04 8.47
CA GLY A 263 21.54 -5.09 8.52
C GLY A 263 20.96 -4.34 9.70
N PHE A 264 19.64 -4.39 9.86
CA PHE A 264 18.91 -3.73 10.94
C PHE A 264 19.49 -4.04 12.33
N THR A 265 19.69 -5.33 12.63
CA THR A 265 20.30 -5.78 13.91
C THR A 265 21.69 -5.20 14.12
N THR A 266 22.47 -4.98 13.06
CA THR A 266 23.80 -4.35 13.17
C THR A 266 23.65 -2.94 13.72
N PHE A 267 22.80 -2.11 13.12
CA PHE A 267 22.64 -0.73 13.55
C PHE A 267 21.90 -0.61 14.87
N ASP A 268 20.98 -1.51 15.19
CA ASP A 268 20.36 -1.58 16.52
C ASP A 268 21.41 -1.86 17.60
N CYS A 269 22.31 -2.83 17.38
CA CYS A 269 23.43 -3.10 18.28
C CYS A 269 24.39 -1.91 18.36
N THR A 270 24.80 -1.35 17.22
CA THR A 270 25.73 -0.22 17.15
C THR A 270 25.23 0.98 17.93
N ARG A 271 24.00 1.42 17.65
CA ARG A 271 23.39 2.60 18.26
C ARG A 271 23.02 2.38 19.72
N THR A 272 22.71 1.15 20.11
CA THR A 272 22.53 0.78 21.52
C THR A 272 23.87 0.85 22.27
N SER A 273 24.96 0.32 21.71
CA SER A 273 26.30 0.40 22.30
C SER A 273 26.80 1.83 22.42
N LEU A 274 26.57 2.69 21.42
CA LEU A 274 26.87 4.12 21.50
C LEU A 274 26.13 4.80 22.66
N ARG A 275 24.84 4.49 22.85
CA ARG A 275 24.04 5.01 23.98
C ARG A 275 24.50 4.48 25.35
N LEU A 276 25.20 3.35 25.39
CA LEU A 276 25.85 2.86 26.61
C LEU A 276 27.19 3.53 26.88
N GLY A 277 27.64 4.45 26.01
CA GLY A 277 28.89 5.20 26.16
C GLY A 277 30.13 4.48 25.65
N ALA A 278 29.98 3.47 24.79
CA ALA A 278 31.08 2.77 24.16
C ALA A 278 31.58 3.48 22.89
N THR A 279 32.85 3.27 22.54
CA THR A 279 33.38 3.58 21.20
C THR A 279 33.05 2.42 20.28
N VAL A 280 32.34 2.67 19.17
CA VAL A 280 31.80 1.58 18.33
C VAL A 280 32.36 1.60 16.91
N HIS A 281 32.99 0.50 16.52
CA HIS A 281 33.42 0.21 15.15
C HIS A 281 32.40 -0.71 14.49
N THR A 282 31.67 -0.21 13.49
CA THR A 282 30.75 -1.03 12.70
C THR A 282 31.47 -1.52 11.47
N THR A 283 31.64 -2.84 11.33
CA THR A 283 32.42 -3.43 10.24
C THR A 283 31.56 -4.23 9.28
N TYR A 284 31.85 -4.09 7.98
CA TYR A 284 31.15 -4.82 6.93
C TYR A 284 32.12 -5.26 5.83
N TYR A 285 31.95 -6.50 5.36
CA TYR A 285 32.86 -7.14 4.41
C TYR A 285 32.57 -6.78 2.94
N ARG A 286 31.49 -6.03 2.66
CA ARG A 286 31.18 -5.48 1.33
C ARG A 286 31.17 -3.96 1.38
N THR A 287 30.59 -3.30 0.36
CA THR A 287 30.47 -1.84 0.33
C THR A 287 29.25 -1.35 1.09
N ARG A 288 29.18 -0.04 1.37
CA ARG A 288 28.01 0.59 1.98
C ARG A 288 26.73 0.36 1.16
N ALA A 289 26.83 0.39 -0.17
CA ALA A 289 25.68 0.15 -1.06
C ALA A 289 25.16 -1.30 -1.01
N ASP A 290 25.97 -2.25 -0.52
CA ASP A 290 25.58 -3.65 -0.37
C ASP A 290 24.95 -3.95 1.01
N MET A 291 24.79 -2.94 1.88
CA MET A 291 24.13 -3.11 3.18
C MET A 291 22.63 -3.30 3.01
N THR A 292 22.02 -4.07 3.92
CA THR A 292 20.58 -4.37 3.93
C THR A 292 19.78 -3.44 4.85
N ALA A 293 20.45 -2.73 5.76
CA ALA A 293 19.83 -1.65 6.53
C ALA A 293 19.45 -0.49 5.60
N THR A 294 18.47 0.32 6.00
CA THR A 294 18.08 1.50 5.20
C THR A 294 19.20 2.54 5.19
N ALA A 295 19.22 3.39 4.16
CA ALA A 295 20.21 4.47 4.06
C ALA A 295 20.14 5.40 5.29
N GLU A 296 18.93 5.70 5.75
CA GLU A 296 18.68 6.54 6.94
C GLU A 296 19.27 5.94 8.21
N GLU A 297 19.14 4.62 8.44
CA GLU A 297 19.74 3.97 9.61
C GLU A 297 21.27 4.01 9.60
N ILE A 298 21.86 3.85 8.42
CA ILE A 298 23.31 3.93 8.24
C ILE A 298 23.80 5.35 8.55
N GLU A 299 23.07 6.36 8.05
CA GLU A 299 23.39 7.77 8.28
C GLU A 299 23.23 8.18 9.73
N ASP A 300 22.15 7.74 10.37
CA ASP A 300 21.91 7.91 11.81
C ASP A 300 23.06 7.32 12.63
N GLY A 301 23.51 6.09 12.30
CA GLY A 301 24.61 5.45 13.00
C GLY A 301 25.93 6.22 12.87
N ILE A 302 26.22 6.76 11.68
CA ILE A 302 27.42 7.58 11.43
C ILE A 302 27.32 8.91 12.16
N ALA A 303 26.16 9.57 12.10
CA ALA A 303 25.92 10.86 12.75
C ALA A 303 25.96 10.75 14.29
N GLU A 304 25.55 9.60 14.85
CA GLU A 304 25.67 9.28 16.27
C GLU A 304 27.09 8.85 16.69
N GLY A 305 28.03 8.70 15.73
CA GLY A 305 29.46 8.56 16.01
C GLY A 305 30.08 7.19 15.77
N THR A 306 29.43 6.25 15.06
CA THR A 306 30.09 4.97 14.76
C THR A 306 31.22 5.13 13.73
N HIS A 307 32.33 4.42 13.95
CA HIS A 307 33.39 4.26 12.97
C HIS A 307 33.01 3.17 11.96
N LEU A 308 32.36 3.57 10.87
CA LEU A 308 31.95 2.62 9.83
C LEU A 308 33.14 2.19 8.96
N GLN A 309 33.51 0.91 9.04
CA GLN A 309 34.56 0.29 8.24
C GLN A 309 34.01 -0.75 7.27
N VAL A 310 33.94 -0.36 6.00
CA VAL A 310 33.52 -1.25 4.90
C VAL A 310 34.71 -1.98 4.28
N ARG A 311 34.43 -3.01 3.47
CA ARG A 311 35.42 -3.84 2.78
C ARG A 311 36.42 -4.52 3.72
N SER A 312 35.95 -4.95 4.88
CA SER A 312 36.74 -5.58 5.94
C SER A 312 36.15 -6.95 6.26
N ALA A 313 36.83 -8.02 5.84
CA ALA A 313 36.40 -9.39 6.13
C ALA A 313 37.16 -9.94 7.35
N GLN A 314 36.43 -10.33 8.38
CA GLN A 314 36.97 -10.91 9.60
C GLN A 314 37.73 -12.22 9.32
N GLN A 315 38.90 -12.39 9.93
CA GLN A 315 39.75 -13.57 9.78
C GLN A 315 39.79 -14.42 11.06
N ARG A 316 40.01 -13.78 12.21
CA ARG A 316 40.05 -14.43 13.54
C ARG A 316 39.85 -13.42 14.66
N ILE A 317 39.35 -13.90 15.79
CA ILE A 317 39.31 -13.15 17.05
C ILE A 317 40.67 -13.29 17.73
N LEU A 318 41.19 -12.18 18.26
CA LEU A 318 42.41 -12.16 19.08
C LEU A 318 42.00 -12.23 20.55
N GLU A 319 42.56 -13.18 21.28
CA GLU A 319 42.25 -13.42 22.69
C GLU A 319 43.51 -13.48 23.55
N GLU A 320 43.39 -12.99 24.79
CA GLU A 320 44.37 -13.19 25.86
C GLU A 320 43.65 -13.80 27.07
N ASN A 321 44.16 -14.92 27.59
CA ASN A 321 43.53 -15.68 28.68
C ASN A 321 42.06 -16.07 28.41
N GLY A 322 41.69 -16.29 27.14
CA GLY A 322 40.33 -16.62 26.71
C GLY A 322 39.36 -15.43 26.62
N LYS A 323 39.86 -14.19 26.80
CA LYS A 323 39.08 -12.95 26.66
C LYS A 323 39.49 -12.21 25.39
N VAL A 324 38.52 -11.62 24.69
CA VAL A 324 38.75 -10.79 23.50
C VAL A 324 39.63 -9.58 23.84
N VAL A 325 40.64 -9.35 22.98
CA VAL A 325 41.49 -8.13 22.98
C VAL A 325 41.48 -7.41 21.63
N GLY A 326 40.93 -8.04 20.59
CA GLY A 326 40.87 -7.49 19.25
C GLY A 326 40.34 -8.46 18.22
N ILE A 327 40.24 -7.99 16.98
CA ILE A 327 39.85 -8.81 15.84
C ILE A 327 40.71 -8.46 14.63
N GLU A 328 41.16 -9.50 13.94
CA GLU A 328 41.96 -9.40 12.72
C GLU A 328 41.05 -9.42 11.49
N TYR A 329 41.28 -8.48 10.59
CA TYR A 329 40.56 -8.30 9.34
C TYR A 329 41.49 -8.37 8.14
N GLN A 330 40.93 -8.70 6.99
CA GLN A 330 41.58 -8.59 5.69
C GLN A 330 40.74 -7.68 4.78
N ARG A 331 41.37 -6.80 4.01
CA ARG A 331 40.64 -5.94 3.07
C ARG A 331 40.09 -6.76 1.91
N THR A 332 38.94 -6.34 1.40
CA THR A 332 38.29 -6.96 0.24
C THR A 332 38.09 -5.96 -0.91
N LYS A 333 38.20 -6.43 -2.16
CA LYS A 333 37.73 -5.73 -3.35
C LYS A 333 36.44 -6.36 -3.88
N GLN A 334 35.70 -5.62 -4.71
CA GLN A 334 34.51 -6.15 -5.38
C GLN A 334 34.94 -7.07 -6.53
N GLY A 335 34.40 -8.29 -6.54
CA GLY A 335 34.45 -9.22 -7.67
C GLY A 335 33.20 -9.13 -8.54
N GLU A 336 32.91 -10.24 -9.20
CA GLU A 336 31.72 -10.40 -10.04
C GLU A 336 30.43 -10.42 -9.22
N PRO A 337 29.31 -9.90 -9.78
CA PRO A 337 27.99 -10.04 -9.19
C PRO A 337 27.58 -11.51 -9.09
N ASP A 338 26.93 -11.87 -8.00
CA ASP A 338 26.21 -13.14 -7.87
C ASP A 338 24.82 -13.05 -8.54
N ALA A 339 24.03 -14.13 -8.47
CA ALA A 339 22.69 -14.19 -9.07
C ALA A 339 21.70 -13.15 -8.51
N SER A 340 21.97 -12.57 -7.34
CA SER A 340 21.19 -11.47 -6.76
C SER A 340 21.65 -10.08 -7.21
N GLY A 341 22.61 -10.02 -8.14
CA GLY A 341 23.26 -8.78 -8.59
C GLY A 341 24.32 -8.25 -7.62
N ARG A 342 24.46 -8.84 -6.43
CA ARG A 342 25.39 -8.35 -5.41
C ARG A 342 26.81 -8.85 -5.68
N ARG A 343 27.80 -7.95 -5.63
CA ARG A 343 29.20 -8.30 -5.93
C ARG A 343 29.83 -9.14 -4.83
N ARG A 344 30.54 -10.20 -5.21
CA ARG A 344 31.26 -11.05 -4.27
C ARG A 344 32.47 -10.30 -3.68
N PRO A 345 32.71 -10.40 -2.37
CA PRO A 345 33.93 -9.87 -1.77
C PRO A 345 35.12 -10.78 -2.15
N VAL A 346 36.18 -10.19 -2.71
CA VAL A 346 37.43 -10.90 -3.03
C VAL A 346 38.52 -10.38 -2.08
N PRO A 347 39.11 -11.23 -1.24
CA PRO A 347 40.14 -10.79 -0.31
C PRO A 347 41.40 -10.28 -1.04
N ILE A 348 42.07 -9.31 -0.44
CA ILE A 348 43.33 -8.74 -0.93
C ILE A 348 44.46 -9.29 -0.04
N PRO A 349 45.32 -10.20 -0.55
CA PRO A 349 46.43 -10.74 0.24
C PRO A 349 47.39 -9.64 0.72
N GLY A 350 47.89 -9.74 1.96
CA GLY A 350 48.85 -8.77 2.52
C GLY A 350 48.22 -7.47 3.01
N SER A 351 46.89 -7.42 3.14
CA SER A 351 46.12 -6.25 3.58
C SER A 351 45.54 -6.41 4.99
N GLU A 352 46.12 -7.31 5.78
CA GLU A 352 45.65 -7.65 7.11
C GLU A 352 45.86 -6.48 8.08
N PHE A 353 44.86 -6.23 8.93
CA PHE A 353 44.92 -5.21 9.97
C PHE A 353 44.09 -5.64 11.18
N THR A 354 44.33 -5.03 12.33
CA THR A 354 43.66 -5.37 13.58
C THR A 354 42.90 -4.17 14.12
N ILE A 355 41.71 -4.42 14.68
CA ILE A 355 40.99 -3.47 15.52
C ILE A 355 41.04 -4.00 16.95
N ALA A 356 41.63 -3.23 17.87
CA ALA A 356 41.60 -3.56 19.30
C ALA A 356 40.18 -3.32 19.84
N CYS A 357 39.66 -4.25 20.63
CA CYS A 357 38.32 -4.15 21.20
C CYS A 357 38.15 -5.08 22.40
N ASP A 358 37.23 -4.71 23.29
CA ASP A 358 36.85 -5.48 24.47
C ASP A 358 35.67 -6.42 24.18
N THR A 359 34.80 -6.02 23.24
CA THR A 359 33.57 -6.74 22.92
C THR A 359 33.37 -6.83 21.41
N VAL A 360 32.98 -8.02 20.93
CA VAL A 360 32.62 -8.28 19.52
C VAL A 360 31.17 -8.75 19.45
N ILE A 361 30.35 -8.06 18.67
CA ILE A 361 28.93 -8.38 18.47
C ILE A 361 28.70 -8.82 17.01
N PRO A 362 28.71 -10.14 16.72
CA PRO A 362 28.36 -10.66 15.41
C PRO A 362 26.85 -10.50 15.11
N ALA A 363 26.52 -9.59 14.21
CA ALA A 363 25.19 -9.37 13.65
C ALA A 363 25.11 -9.87 12.18
N VAL A 364 25.66 -11.07 11.93
CA VAL A 364 25.80 -11.67 10.59
C VAL A 364 24.59 -12.49 10.12
N GLY A 365 23.45 -12.30 10.79
CA GLY A 365 22.16 -12.91 10.45
C GLY A 365 21.64 -13.87 11.52
N GLN A 366 20.35 -14.21 11.39
CA GLN A 366 19.62 -15.03 12.36
C GLN A 366 19.23 -16.39 11.76
N ALA A 367 18.91 -17.36 12.62
CA ALA A 367 18.51 -18.71 12.27
C ALA A 367 17.45 -19.28 13.22
N VAL A 368 16.70 -20.26 12.72
CA VAL A 368 15.70 -21.01 13.49
C VAL A 368 16.39 -21.98 14.44
N ASP A 369 15.85 -22.12 15.66
CA ASP A 369 16.24 -23.18 16.58
C ASP A 369 15.65 -24.52 16.09
N THR A 370 16.42 -25.31 15.36
CA THR A 370 15.91 -26.57 14.77
C THR A 370 15.63 -27.66 15.80
N LYS A 371 16.03 -27.47 17.07
CA LYS A 371 15.81 -28.47 18.14
C LYS A 371 14.36 -28.49 18.64
N VAL A 372 13.54 -27.54 18.21
CA VAL A 372 12.13 -27.41 18.64
C VAL A 372 11.19 -28.39 17.92
N LEU A 373 11.63 -29.01 16.82
CA LEU A 373 10.89 -30.04 16.09
C LEU A 373 11.83 -31.20 15.78
N ASP A 374 11.32 -32.42 15.94
CA ASP A 374 12.00 -33.66 15.58
C ASP A 374 11.29 -34.37 14.41
N ASP A 375 11.81 -35.51 13.99
CA ASP A 375 11.21 -36.30 12.90
C ASP A 375 9.80 -36.80 13.27
N ALA A 376 9.50 -37.03 14.55
CA ALA A 376 8.20 -37.46 15.04
C ALA A 376 7.11 -36.37 14.91
N SER A 377 7.53 -35.10 14.80
CA SER A 377 6.63 -33.99 14.51
C SER A 377 5.98 -34.07 13.12
N GLY A 378 6.57 -34.81 12.18
CA GLY A 378 6.09 -34.90 10.80
C GLY A 378 6.30 -33.64 9.96
N VAL A 379 6.96 -32.62 10.52
CA VAL A 379 7.30 -31.36 9.83
C VAL A 379 8.73 -31.43 9.34
N LYS A 380 8.96 -31.16 8.06
CA LYS A 380 10.30 -31.21 7.45
C LYS A 380 11.01 -29.86 7.50
N TRP A 381 12.33 -29.93 7.53
CA TRP A 381 13.21 -28.78 7.38
C TRP A 381 13.72 -28.70 5.94
N THR A 382 13.82 -27.47 5.41
CA THR A 382 14.50 -27.22 4.14
C THR A 382 16.02 -27.36 4.29
N LYS A 383 16.74 -27.38 3.16
CA LYS A 383 18.22 -27.31 3.15
C LYS A 383 18.79 -26.07 3.85
N TRP A 384 17.97 -25.04 4.04
CA TRP A 384 18.35 -23.77 4.69
C TRP A 384 18.03 -23.75 6.19
N LYS A 385 17.56 -24.87 6.75
CA LYS A 385 17.12 -24.99 8.15
C LYS A 385 15.93 -24.06 8.49
N THR A 386 15.04 -23.85 7.52
CA THR A 386 13.71 -23.24 7.72
C THR A 386 12.63 -24.32 7.58
N ILE A 387 11.42 -24.05 8.05
CA ILE A 387 10.31 -25.01 7.96
C ILE A 387 9.87 -25.14 6.49
N GLN A 388 9.73 -26.38 6.02
CA GLN A 388 9.23 -26.66 4.68
C GLN A 388 7.71 -26.56 4.64
N THR A 389 7.20 -25.72 3.75
CA THR A 389 5.77 -25.56 3.46
C THR A 389 5.55 -25.48 1.95
N ASN A 390 4.30 -25.65 1.53
CA ASN A 390 3.87 -25.12 0.25
C ASN A 390 4.05 -23.58 0.26
N PRO A 391 4.63 -22.99 -0.80
CA PRO A 391 4.97 -21.56 -0.83
C PRO A 391 3.75 -20.63 -0.92
N HIS A 392 2.58 -21.13 -1.34
CA HIS A 392 1.39 -20.31 -1.55
C HIS A 392 0.34 -20.51 -0.45
N ASN A 393 0.09 -21.76 -0.03
CA ASN A 393 -0.91 -22.06 1.00
C ASN A 393 -0.31 -22.29 2.40
N PHE A 394 1.01 -22.21 2.55
CA PHE A 394 1.72 -22.28 3.84
C PHE A 394 1.55 -23.57 4.65
N MET A 395 0.89 -24.61 4.11
CA MET A 395 0.74 -25.90 4.78
C MET A 395 2.07 -26.68 4.70
N SER A 396 2.47 -27.29 5.82
CA SER A 396 3.65 -28.15 5.89
C SER A 396 3.35 -29.53 5.30
N ASP A 397 4.36 -30.42 5.28
CA ASP A 397 4.17 -31.84 4.95
C ASP A 397 3.18 -32.56 5.89
N ARG A 398 2.93 -32.00 7.07
CA ARG A 398 1.93 -32.50 8.02
C ARG A 398 0.61 -31.76 7.85
N GLU A 399 -0.43 -32.52 7.55
CA GLU A 399 -1.80 -32.02 7.41
C GLU A 399 -2.26 -31.29 8.68
N GLY A 400 -2.93 -30.15 8.51
CA GLY A 400 -3.37 -29.27 9.59
C GLY A 400 -2.28 -28.44 10.26
N VAL A 401 -1.01 -28.54 9.82
CA VAL A 401 0.11 -27.75 10.34
C VAL A 401 0.62 -26.80 9.28
N PHE A 402 0.67 -25.52 9.61
CA PHE A 402 1.09 -24.42 8.75
C PHE A 402 2.27 -23.69 9.38
N ALA A 403 3.08 -22.98 8.58
CA ALA A 403 4.16 -22.15 9.11
C ALA A 403 4.36 -20.87 8.30
N GLY A 404 4.82 -19.81 8.96
CA GLY A 404 5.12 -18.54 8.31
C GLY A 404 5.95 -17.58 9.18
N GLY A 405 6.27 -16.43 8.61
CA GLY A 405 7.26 -15.49 9.14
C GLY A 405 8.69 -16.03 9.00
N ASP A 406 9.61 -15.49 9.79
CA ASP A 406 11.04 -15.80 9.67
C ASP A 406 11.40 -17.29 9.76
N CYS A 407 10.57 -18.10 10.42
CA CYS A 407 10.83 -19.54 10.50
C CYS A 407 10.62 -20.30 9.18
N GLN A 408 9.89 -19.70 8.23
CA GLN A 408 9.60 -20.26 6.91
C GLN A 408 10.47 -19.62 5.82
N ILE A 409 10.55 -18.28 5.76
CA ILE A 409 11.35 -17.54 4.75
C ILE A 409 12.82 -17.30 5.15
N GLY A 410 13.16 -17.47 6.42
CA GLY A 410 14.40 -16.96 7.01
C GLY A 410 14.24 -15.53 7.52
N ALA A 411 15.23 -15.02 8.25
CA ALA A 411 15.16 -13.68 8.84
C ALA A 411 14.89 -12.60 7.76
N SER A 412 13.71 -11.98 7.83
CA SER A 412 13.26 -10.98 6.88
C SER A 412 12.67 -9.75 7.59
N THR A 413 11.82 -8.99 6.90
CA THR A 413 11.21 -7.76 7.39
C THR A 413 9.91 -8.06 8.14
N ILE A 414 9.53 -7.16 9.05
CA ILE A 414 8.30 -7.29 9.85
C ILE A 414 7.07 -7.33 8.93
N ILE A 415 7.05 -6.49 7.89
CA ILE A 415 5.92 -6.41 6.95
C ILE A 415 5.73 -7.72 6.17
N GLU A 416 6.81 -8.42 5.82
CA GLU A 416 6.71 -9.77 5.21
C GLU A 416 6.15 -10.79 6.20
N SER A 417 6.59 -10.74 7.47
CA SER A 417 6.03 -11.61 8.51
C SER A 417 4.53 -11.37 8.72
N VAL A 418 4.08 -10.11 8.71
CA VAL A 418 2.66 -9.75 8.80
C VAL A 418 1.88 -10.26 7.57
N ALA A 419 2.43 -10.10 6.37
CA ALA A 419 1.85 -10.62 5.13
C ALA A 419 1.68 -12.15 5.17
N GLN A 420 2.71 -12.89 5.61
CA GLN A 420 2.61 -14.35 5.75
C GLN A 420 1.64 -14.78 6.85
N GLY A 421 1.49 -13.98 7.92
CA GLY A 421 0.44 -14.20 8.92
C GLY A 421 -0.96 -14.08 8.31
N LYS A 422 -1.19 -13.05 7.48
CA LYS A 422 -2.45 -12.85 6.73
C LYS A 422 -2.75 -14.01 5.79
N LEU A 423 -1.78 -14.42 4.97
CA LEU A 423 -1.95 -15.54 4.02
C LEU A 423 -2.08 -16.90 4.73
N GLY A 424 -1.34 -17.10 5.82
CA GLY A 424 -1.45 -18.27 6.68
C GLY A 424 -2.85 -18.40 7.29
N ALA A 425 -3.42 -17.30 7.81
CA ALA A 425 -4.79 -17.27 8.31
C ALA A 425 -5.84 -17.59 7.23
N ARG A 426 -5.69 -17.03 6.01
CA ARG A 426 -6.56 -17.36 4.87
C ARG A 426 -6.51 -18.85 4.53
N SER A 427 -5.31 -19.43 4.53
CA SER A 427 -5.09 -20.84 4.21
C SER A 427 -5.66 -21.77 5.28
N ILE A 428 -5.43 -21.46 6.56
CA ILE A 428 -6.01 -22.20 7.69
C ILE A 428 -7.54 -22.12 7.67
N HIS A 429 -8.12 -20.94 7.42
CA HIS A 429 -9.57 -20.81 7.31
C HIS A 429 -10.11 -21.69 6.19
N SER A 430 -9.52 -21.64 5.00
CA SER A 430 -9.94 -22.47 3.85
C SER A 430 -9.86 -23.97 4.17
N TYR A 431 -8.75 -24.41 4.79
CA TYR A 431 -8.57 -25.78 5.27
C TYR A 431 -9.67 -26.22 6.24
N LEU A 432 -9.94 -25.40 7.25
CA LEU A 432 -10.95 -25.70 8.28
C LEU A 432 -12.38 -25.69 7.72
N MET A 433 -12.62 -24.97 6.63
CA MET A 433 -13.88 -24.96 5.88
C MET A 433 -13.99 -26.13 4.88
N GLY A 434 -12.96 -26.96 4.76
CA GLY A 434 -12.95 -28.14 3.88
C GLY A 434 -12.67 -27.85 2.41
N GLU A 435 -12.05 -26.71 2.09
CA GLU A 435 -11.57 -26.44 0.73
C GLU A 435 -10.35 -27.31 0.37
N ASP A 436 -10.20 -27.61 -0.93
CA ASP A 436 -9.01 -28.30 -1.44
C ASP A 436 -7.79 -27.38 -1.41
N MET A 437 -6.79 -27.75 -0.62
CA MET A 437 -5.58 -26.95 -0.42
C MET A 437 -4.73 -26.77 -1.68
N SER A 438 -4.86 -27.66 -2.67
CA SER A 438 -4.19 -27.49 -3.97
C SER A 438 -4.82 -26.35 -4.79
N GLU A 439 -6.16 -26.24 -4.74
CA GLU A 439 -6.88 -25.14 -5.38
C GLU A 439 -6.65 -23.82 -4.65
N VAL A 440 -6.61 -23.85 -3.32
CA VAL A 440 -6.24 -22.69 -2.49
C VAL A 440 -4.85 -22.18 -2.86
N ALA A 441 -3.86 -23.07 -3.01
CA ALA A 441 -2.51 -22.69 -3.42
C ALA A 441 -2.51 -22.00 -4.79
N ARG A 442 -3.21 -22.57 -5.78
CA ARG A 442 -3.33 -21.99 -7.13
C ARG A 442 -4.00 -20.61 -7.10
N ARG A 443 -5.08 -20.46 -6.33
CA ARG A 443 -5.79 -19.18 -6.18
C ARG A 443 -4.88 -18.11 -5.57
N LEU A 444 -4.18 -18.44 -4.48
CA LEU A 444 -3.26 -17.50 -3.83
C LEU A 444 -2.04 -17.16 -4.71
N GLU A 445 -1.50 -18.11 -5.46
CA GLU A 445 -0.43 -17.86 -6.43
C GLU A 445 -0.84 -16.82 -7.49
N LEU A 446 -2.06 -16.94 -8.02
CA LEU A 446 -2.59 -16.00 -9.01
C LEU A 446 -2.84 -14.61 -8.43
N GLU A 447 -3.35 -14.53 -7.20
CA GLU A 447 -3.60 -13.26 -6.51
C GLU A 447 -2.31 -12.51 -6.15
N GLU A 448 -1.25 -13.22 -5.75
CA GLU A 448 0.04 -12.63 -5.34
C GLU A 448 0.99 -12.37 -6.52
N ARG A 449 0.55 -12.63 -7.76
CA ARG A 449 1.35 -12.35 -8.96
C ARG A 449 1.48 -10.84 -9.15
N ARG A 450 2.73 -10.35 -9.15
CA ARG A 450 3.01 -8.95 -9.49
C ARG A 450 2.79 -8.71 -10.98
N PRO A 451 1.91 -7.76 -11.37
CA PRO A 451 1.79 -7.33 -12.75
C PRO A 451 3.00 -6.49 -13.16
N ASP A 452 3.32 -6.48 -14.45
CA ASP A 452 4.22 -5.48 -15.00
C ASP A 452 3.50 -4.12 -15.00
N LEU A 453 4.11 -3.14 -14.35
CA LEU A 453 3.56 -1.81 -14.18
C LEU A 453 4.39 -0.82 -15.01
N PHE A 454 3.75 -0.12 -15.94
CA PHE A 454 4.41 0.91 -16.77
C PHE A 454 4.56 2.22 -16.00
N ASP A 455 5.32 3.21 -16.49
CA ASP A 455 5.49 4.50 -15.81
C ASP A 455 4.88 5.65 -16.61
N ILE A 456 3.92 6.32 -15.99
CA ILE A 456 3.00 7.30 -16.57
C ILE A 456 2.72 8.24 -15.41
N VAL A 457 3.18 9.46 -15.62
CA VAL A 457 3.22 10.48 -14.58
C VAL A 457 2.02 11.38 -14.80
N PRO A 458 0.97 11.31 -13.96
CA PRO A 458 -0.03 12.36 -13.97
C PRO A 458 0.64 13.68 -13.57
N TYR A 459 0.41 14.73 -14.34
CA TYR A 459 0.94 16.06 -14.03
C TYR A 459 0.34 16.55 -12.69
N LYS A 460 1.20 16.69 -11.67
CA LYS A 460 0.91 17.43 -10.43
C LYS A 460 2.02 18.47 -10.19
N PRO A 461 1.71 19.60 -9.53
CA PRO A 461 2.71 20.59 -9.18
C PRO A 461 3.77 20.00 -8.22
N VAL A 462 5.01 20.47 -8.40
CA VAL A 462 6.13 20.14 -7.51
C VAL A 462 5.88 20.75 -6.13
N GLU A 463 5.96 19.92 -5.10
CA GLU A 463 5.84 20.33 -3.70
C GLU A 463 6.87 19.58 -2.85
N PRO A 464 7.67 20.28 -2.02
CA PRO A 464 8.72 19.66 -1.24
C PRO A 464 8.16 18.70 -0.20
N LYS A 465 8.83 17.54 -0.04
CA LYS A 465 8.46 16.54 0.96
C LYS A 465 8.50 17.13 2.37
N VAL A 466 7.50 16.78 3.18
CA VAL A 466 7.51 17.14 4.59
C VAL A 466 8.48 16.23 5.33
N LYS A 467 9.64 16.77 5.72
CA LYS A 467 10.65 16.01 6.48
C LYS A 467 10.11 15.62 7.85
N MET A 468 10.37 14.37 8.25
CA MET A 468 10.04 13.87 9.58
C MET A 468 10.77 14.71 10.64
N PRO A 469 10.07 15.26 11.64
CA PRO A 469 10.70 15.82 12.81
C PRO A 469 11.49 14.73 13.56
N MET A 470 12.79 14.97 13.72
CA MET A 470 13.70 14.04 14.41
C MET A 470 14.23 14.67 15.70
N LEU A 471 14.48 13.84 16.71
CA LEU A 471 15.23 14.26 17.89
C LEU A 471 16.65 14.70 17.45
N PRO A 472 17.15 15.88 17.85
CA PRO A 472 18.50 16.34 17.51
C PRO A 472 19.57 15.36 17.98
N TYR A 473 20.64 15.17 17.20
CA TYR A 473 21.69 14.17 17.48
C TYR A 473 22.32 14.35 18.87
N GLU A 474 22.53 15.59 19.30
CA GLU A 474 23.11 15.95 20.59
C GLU A 474 22.23 15.48 21.78
N LYS A 475 20.92 15.27 21.53
CA LYS A 475 19.97 14.75 22.52
C LYS A 475 19.75 13.25 22.42
N ARG A 476 20.32 12.59 21.40
CA ARG A 476 20.28 11.12 21.25
C ARG A 476 21.38 10.46 22.07
N GLU A 477 22.44 11.19 22.40
CA GLU A 477 23.53 10.73 23.26
C GLU A 477 22.99 10.19 24.58
N LYS A 478 23.24 8.89 24.85
CA LYS A 478 22.77 8.16 26.05
C LYS A 478 21.25 8.14 26.26
N SER A 479 20.45 8.58 25.29
CA SER A 479 18.99 8.62 25.38
C SER A 479 18.35 7.46 24.63
N PHE A 480 17.41 6.78 25.29
CA PHE A 480 16.55 5.77 24.68
C PHE A 480 15.16 6.32 24.32
N ALA A 481 14.99 7.64 24.36
CA ALA A 481 13.75 8.29 23.91
C ALA A 481 13.52 8.09 22.40
N LEU A 482 12.26 8.09 22.00
CA LEU A 482 11.86 7.96 20.60
C LEU A 482 12.53 9.03 19.73
N ILE A 483 13.19 8.60 18.64
CA ILE A 483 13.93 9.49 17.74
C ILE A 483 13.03 10.16 16.70
N GLU A 484 12.02 9.45 16.19
CA GLU A 484 11.05 9.97 15.22
C GLU A 484 9.90 10.62 15.98
N MET A 485 9.83 11.95 15.97
CA MET A 485 8.90 12.70 16.83
C MET A 485 7.46 12.77 16.27
N GLY A 486 7.22 12.23 15.07
CA GLY A 486 5.93 12.26 14.40
C GLY A 486 5.62 13.59 13.71
N TYR A 487 4.53 13.59 12.95
CA TYR A 487 4.04 14.79 12.25
C TYR A 487 2.98 15.52 13.07
N LEU A 488 2.92 16.85 12.90
CA LEU A 488 1.71 17.59 13.22
C LEU A 488 0.59 17.24 12.24
N LYS A 489 -0.67 17.44 12.63
CA LYS A 489 -1.83 17.13 11.78
C LYS A 489 -1.74 17.81 10.42
N GLU A 490 -1.42 19.10 10.40
CA GLU A 490 -1.34 19.90 9.16
C GLU A 490 -0.17 19.44 8.28
N GLN A 491 0.92 18.96 8.89
CA GLN A 491 2.06 18.41 8.18
C GLN A 491 1.71 17.09 7.50
N ALA A 492 1.00 16.19 8.20
CA ALA A 492 0.53 14.94 7.64
C ALA A 492 -0.50 15.15 6.52
N GLN A 493 -1.46 16.06 6.71
CA GLN A 493 -2.43 16.44 5.67
C GLN A 493 -1.73 16.93 4.39
N ARG A 494 -0.75 17.84 4.55
CA ARG A 494 0.01 18.38 3.41
C ARG A 494 0.82 17.29 2.71
N GLU A 495 1.51 16.43 3.46
CA GLU A 495 2.30 15.34 2.89
C GLU A 495 1.40 14.34 2.14
N ALA A 496 0.24 13.99 2.69
CA ALA A 496 -0.69 13.06 2.07
C ALA A 496 -1.34 13.64 0.79
N ALA A 497 -1.64 14.94 0.75
CA ALA A 497 -2.19 15.63 -0.41
C ALA A 497 -1.27 15.61 -1.65
N ARG A 498 0.04 15.39 -1.45
CA ARG A 498 1.02 15.21 -2.55
C ARG A 498 0.79 13.90 -3.32
N CYS A 499 0.06 12.93 -2.77
CA CYS A 499 -0.21 11.65 -3.43
C CYS A 499 -0.79 11.87 -4.84
N LEU A 500 -0.23 11.20 -5.86
CA LEU A 500 -0.68 11.33 -7.24
C LEU A 500 -2.03 10.65 -7.53
N GLN A 501 -2.57 9.89 -6.56
CA GLN A 501 -3.77 9.06 -6.73
C GLN A 501 -3.65 8.14 -7.96
N CYS A 502 -2.53 7.39 -8.04
CA CYS A 502 -2.22 6.46 -9.14
C CYS A 502 -3.15 5.23 -9.23
N ALA A 503 -4.29 5.22 -8.54
CA ALA A 503 -5.28 4.16 -8.62
C ALA A 503 -6.33 4.51 -9.67
N CYS A 504 -6.70 3.55 -10.53
CA CYS A 504 -7.84 3.69 -11.42
C CYS A 504 -9.14 3.65 -10.61
N PRO A 505 -10.00 4.70 -10.65
CA PRO A 505 -11.27 4.71 -9.92
C PRO A 505 -12.25 3.62 -10.38
N ALA A 506 -12.08 3.10 -11.59
CA ALA A 506 -12.92 2.04 -12.16
C ALA A 506 -12.34 0.63 -11.92
N ALA A 507 -11.21 0.49 -11.22
CA ALA A 507 -10.62 -0.83 -10.94
C ALA A 507 -11.64 -1.75 -10.23
N GLY A 508 -11.75 -2.99 -10.69
CA GLY A 508 -12.72 -3.99 -10.21
C GLY A 508 -14.12 -3.88 -10.82
N GLN A 509 -14.45 -2.77 -11.49
CA GLN A 509 -15.74 -2.54 -12.15
C GLN A 509 -15.60 -2.15 -13.63
N CYS A 510 -14.38 -2.11 -14.14
CA CYS A 510 -14.06 -1.70 -15.50
C CYS A 510 -14.38 -2.82 -16.49
N ASP A 511 -15.21 -2.51 -17.49
CA ASP A 511 -15.53 -3.44 -18.59
C ASP A 511 -14.28 -3.89 -19.35
N LEU A 512 -13.32 -2.99 -19.59
CA LEU A 512 -12.06 -3.35 -20.23
C LEU A 512 -11.30 -4.39 -19.41
N GLN A 513 -11.23 -4.22 -18.09
CA GLN A 513 -10.59 -5.16 -17.18
C GLN A 513 -11.31 -6.52 -17.19
N LYS A 514 -12.64 -6.51 -17.08
CA LYS A 514 -13.47 -7.72 -17.12
C LYS A 514 -13.24 -8.51 -18.41
N TYR A 515 -13.38 -7.86 -19.57
CA TYR A 515 -13.20 -8.52 -20.86
C TYR A 515 -11.75 -8.99 -21.09
N SER A 516 -10.77 -8.27 -20.55
CA SER A 516 -9.37 -8.71 -20.59
C SER A 516 -9.15 -10.04 -19.86
N ILE A 517 -9.74 -10.18 -18.67
CA ILE A 517 -9.70 -11.43 -17.89
C ILE A 517 -10.43 -12.55 -18.64
N GLU A 518 -11.65 -12.30 -19.12
CA GLU A 518 -12.45 -13.29 -19.87
C GLU A 518 -11.73 -13.81 -21.13
N HIS A 519 -10.94 -12.97 -21.79
CA HIS A 519 -10.19 -13.32 -23.00
C HIS A 519 -8.73 -13.76 -22.75
N GLY A 520 -8.34 -13.93 -21.47
CA GLY A 520 -7.04 -14.45 -21.08
C GLY A 520 -5.87 -13.52 -21.43
N LEU A 521 -6.08 -12.21 -21.28
CA LEU A 521 -5.11 -11.16 -21.56
C LEU A 521 -4.31 -10.78 -20.31
N ALA A 522 -3.60 -11.77 -19.75
CA ALA A 522 -2.64 -11.53 -18.68
C ALA A 522 -1.28 -11.02 -19.21
N ASP A 523 -1.07 -11.09 -20.52
CA ASP A 523 0.14 -10.70 -21.23
C ASP A 523 -0.27 -10.14 -22.60
N ASN A 524 0.20 -8.94 -22.96
CA ASN A 524 -0.21 -8.23 -24.15
C ASN A 524 0.94 -8.17 -25.17
N ARG A 525 0.76 -8.87 -26.30
CA ARG A 525 1.75 -9.02 -27.39
C ARG A 525 2.08 -7.74 -28.14
N PHE A 526 1.28 -6.68 -27.99
CA PHE A 526 1.49 -5.39 -28.65
C PHE A 526 2.02 -4.33 -27.70
N HIS A 527 2.35 -4.71 -26.46
CA HIS A 527 2.76 -3.79 -25.42
C HIS A 527 4.24 -4.04 -25.05
N ASP A 528 5.12 -3.78 -26.02
CA ASP A 528 6.59 -3.94 -25.93
C ASP A 528 7.32 -2.58 -26.03
N GLY A 529 6.78 -1.52 -25.42
CA GLY A 529 7.28 -0.16 -25.59
C GLY A 529 8.46 0.18 -24.68
N GLU A 530 9.60 0.57 -25.25
CA GLU A 530 10.58 1.36 -24.51
C GLU A 530 9.94 2.69 -24.05
N PRO A 531 10.40 3.32 -22.96
CA PRO A 531 9.81 4.55 -22.42
C PRO A 531 9.65 5.73 -23.40
N SER A 532 10.31 5.67 -24.56
CA SER A 532 10.18 6.64 -25.64
C SER A 532 8.93 6.50 -26.52
N ASP A 533 8.19 5.40 -26.40
CA ASP A 533 6.98 5.13 -27.20
C ASP A 533 5.70 5.65 -26.53
N TYR A 534 5.81 6.23 -25.33
CA TYR A 534 4.68 6.82 -24.63
C TYR A 534 4.36 8.19 -25.20
N HIS A 535 3.09 8.37 -25.55
CA HIS A 535 2.60 9.67 -26.00
C HIS A 535 2.46 10.62 -24.81
N ASP A 536 3.30 11.65 -24.76
CA ASP A 536 3.20 12.78 -23.83
C ASP A 536 2.42 13.92 -24.50
N TYR A 537 1.10 13.86 -24.38
CA TYR A 537 0.19 14.85 -24.95
C TYR A 537 -0.13 15.95 -23.94
N ASP A 538 -0.18 17.19 -24.41
CA ASP A 538 -0.70 18.29 -23.61
C ASP A 538 -2.17 18.05 -23.22
N THR A 539 -2.49 18.28 -21.94
CA THR A 539 -3.88 18.30 -21.47
C THR A 539 -4.60 19.53 -22.01
N ASP A 540 -5.79 19.34 -22.56
CA ASP A 540 -6.66 20.42 -23.02
C ASP A 540 -7.72 20.74 -21.96
N LEU A 541 -7.47 21.82 -21.22
CA LEU A 541 -8.36 22.36 -20.19
C LEU A 541 -9.10 23.62 -20.66
N SER A 542 -9.03 23.94 -21.96
CA SER A 542 -9.53 25.21 -22.49
C SER A 542 -11.06 25.26 -22.64
N HIS A 543 -11.72 24.10 -22.75
CA HIS A 543 -13.18 24.03 -22.87
C HIS A 543 -13.87 24.20 -21.51
N SER A 544 -14.86 25.09 -21.47
CA SER A 544 -15.50 25.57 -20.23
C SER A 544 -16.20 24.50 -19.38
N PHE A 545 -16.52 23.34 -19.95
CA PHE A 545 -17.29 22.28 -19.26
C PHE A 545 -16.67 20.89 -19.31
N ILE A 546 -15.73 20.65 -20.22
CA ILE A 546 -15.21 19.32 -20.52
C ILE A 546 -13.70 19.44 -20.53
N LEU A 547 -13.05 18.74 -19.62
CA LEU A 547 -11.60 18.64 -19.54
C LEU A 547 -11.16 17.43 -20.35
N ARG A 548 -10.12 17.58 -21.16
CA ARG A 548 -9.58 16.51 -21.98
C ARG A 548 -8.13 16.23 -21.63
N ASP A 549 -7.87 14.99 -21.25
CA ASP A 549 -6.55 14.44 -20.98
C ASP A 549 -6.28 13.31 -21.97
N PRO A 550 -5.62 13.59 -23.11
CA PRO A 550 -5.40 12.59 -24.17
C PRO A 550 -4.50 11.44 -23.70
N ASN A 551 -3.68 11.65 -22.67
CA ASN A 551 -2.80 10.63 -22.11
C ASN A 551 -3.58 9.44 -21.51
N LYS A 552 -4.86 9.63 -21.16
CA LYS A 552 -5.75 8.57 -20.66
C LYS A 552 -6.56 7.88 -21.75
N CYS A 553 -6.45 8.28 -23.01
CA CYS A 553 -7.29 7.77 -24.09
C CYS A 553 -6.81 6.39 -24.56
N ILE A 554 -7.70 5.39 -24.53
CA ILE A 554 -7.45 4.01 -25.02
C ILE A 554 -7.92 3.78 -26.46
N ASN A 555 -8.19 4.86 -27.19
CA ASN A 555 -8.69 4.82 -28.57
C ASN A 555 -9.94 3.94 -28.80
N CYS A 556 -10.79 3.77 -27.78
CA CYS A 556 -11.99 2.92 -27.85
C CYS A 556 -13.11 3.47 -28.76
N THR A 557 -13.00 4.72 -29.21
CA THR A 557 -13.95 5.44 -30.09
C THR A 557 -15.35 5.69 -29.53
N GLN A 558 -15.63 5.39 -28.27
CA GLN A 558 -16.97 5.60 -27.70
C GLN A 558 -17.39 7.07 -27.73
N CYS A 559 -16.47 8.00 -27.44
CA CYS A 559 -16.71 9.44 -27.54
C CYS A 559 -16.97 9.92 -28.98
N VAL A 560 -16.27 9.36 -29.97
CA VAL A 560 -16.49 9.61 -31.40
C VAL A 560 -17.89 9.18 -31.79
N ARG A 561 -18.24 7.93 -31.48
CA ARG A 561 -19.55 7.34 -31.83
C ARG A 561 -20.71 8.06 -31.16
N VAL A 562 -20.64 8.37 -29.87
CA VAL A 562 -21.75 9.10 -29.22
C VAL A 562 -21.89 10.53 -29.77
N CYS A 563 -20.77 11.20 -30.09
CA CYS A 563 -20.80 12.56 -30.60
C CYS A 563 -21.36 12.62 -32.04
N HIS A 564 -20.98 11.67 -32.90
CA HIS A 564 -21.46 11.58 -34.29
C HIS A 564 -22.84 10.93 -34.40
N ASP A 565 -23.01 9.70 -33.88
CA ASP A 565 -24.20 8.86 -34.15
C ASP A 565 -25.41 9.22 -33.28
N VAL A 566 -25.18 9.73 -32.06
CA VAL A 566 -26.24 9.95 -31.07
C VAL A 566 -26.58 11.43 -30.92
N ILE A 567 -25.58 12.28 -30.68
CA ILE A 567 -25.81 13.72 -30.46
C ILE A 567 -25.84 14.48 -31.79
N GLY A 568 -24.93 14.18 -32.73
CA GLY A 568 -24.85 14.80 -34.06
C GLY A 568 -23.76 15.86 -34.33
N PRO A 569 -23.13 16.53 -33.34
CA PRO A 569 -22.11 17.55 -33.58
C PRO A 569 -20.79 17.08 -34.20
N ASP A 570 -20.49 15.77 -34.16
CA ASP A 570 -19.30 15.18 -34.77
C ASP A 570 -17.96 15.89 -34.43
N CYS A 571 -17.78 16.26 -33.17
CA CYS A 571 -16.64 17.05 -32.73
C CYS A 571 -15.35 16.23 -32.49
N TYR A 572 -15.42 14.90 -32.58
CA TYR A 572 -14.27 14.01 -32.34
C TYR A 572 -14.07 13.07 -33.53
N GLY A 573 -12.82 12.78 -33.87
CA GLY A 573 -12.45 11.81 -34.89
C GLY A 573 -11.16 11.06 -34.55
N MET A 574 -10.88 9.97 -35.29
CA MET A 574 -9.59 9.29 -35.23
C MET A 574 -8.63 9.87 -36.27
N PHE A 575 -7.45 10.29 -35.83
CA PHE A 575 -6.41 10.87 -36.66
C PHE A 575 -5.11 10.09 -36.50
N GLY A 576 -4.31 9.98 -37.55
CA GLY A 576 -3.07 9.20 -37.55
C GLY A 576 -3.20 7.82 -38.21
N LYS A 577 -2.17 6.98 -38.05
CA LYS A 577 -2.10 5.61 -38.60
C LYS A 577 -1.36 4.68 -37.65
N GLY A 578 -1.81 3.42 -37.58
CA GLY A 578 -1.19 2.41 -36.72
C GLY A 578 -1.23 2.81 -35.25
N PHE A 579 -0.12 2.59 -34.52
CA PHE A 579 0.04 2.96 -33.11
C PHE A 579 0.11 4.48 -32.85
N ASN A 580 0.20 5.30 -33.90
CA ASN A 580 0.14 6.77 -33.79
C ASN A 580 -1.29 7.31 -33.98
N THR A 581 -2.31 6.46 -33.85
CA THR A 581 -3.70 6.89 -34.01
C THR A 581 -4.19 7.51 -32.71
N ILE A 582 -4.82 8.68 -32.78
CA ILE A 582 -5.38 9.40 -31.64
C ILE A 582 -6.81 9.79 -31.89
N VAL A 583 -7.60 9.80 -30.81
CA VAL A 583 -8.90 10.51 -30.83
C VAL A 583 -8.66 11.98 -30.53
N SER A 584 -8.95 12.86 -31.49
CA SER A 584 -8.83 14.32 -31.32
C SER A 584 -10.00 15.06 -31.97
N THR A 585 -10.00 16.39 -31.88
CA THR A 585 -10.90 17.28 -32.61
C THR A 585 -10.41 17.48 -34.05
N PRO A 586 -11.29 17.86 -34.99
CA PRO A 586 -10.87 18.30 -36.32
C PRO A 586 -9.79 19.38 -36.25
N PHE A 587 -8.71 19.23 -37.02
CA PHE A 587 -7.56 20.16 -37.03
C PHE A 587 -6.81 20.31 -35.70
N ASN A 588 -7.08 19.45 -34.71
CA ASN A 588 -6.43 19.47 -33.39
C ASN A 588 -6.57 20.82 -32.65
N VAL A 589 -7.73 21.47 -32.79
CA VAL A 589 -8.07 22.71 -32.08
C VAL A 589 -8.75 22.42 -30.74
N SER A 590 -8.88 23.43 -29.88
CA SER A 590 -9.65 23.29 -28.65
C SER A 590 -11.06 22.77 -28.95
N LEU A 591 -11.59 21.90 -28.09
CA LEU A 591 -13.01 21.53 -28.16
C LEU A 591 -13.93 22.76 -28.09
N HIS A 592 -13.48 23.85 -27.46
CA HIS A 592 -14.21 25.12 -27.39
C HIS A 592 -14.43 25.76 -28.77
N ASP A 593 -13.50 25.53 -29.68
CA ASP A 593 -13.50 26.09 -31.04
C ASP A 593 -14.20 25.17 -32.06
N THR A 594 -14.89 24.12 -31.58
CA THR A 594 -15.68 23.18 -32.40
C THR A 594 -17.17 23.41 -32.23
N ASP A 595 -18.01 22.68 -32.98
CA ASP A 595 -19.47 22.69 -32.85
C ASP A 595 -20.00 22.01 -31.56
N CYS A 596 -19.14 21.84 -30.55
CA CYS A 596 -19.47 21.18 -29.29
C CYS A 596 -20.59 21.91 -28.54
N VAL A 597 -21.71 21.21 -28.34
CA VAL A 597 -22.87 21.72 -27.58
C VAL A 597 -22.76 21.50 -26.07
N SER A 598 -21.62 21.01 -25.57
CA SER A 598 -21.35 20.81 -24.14
C SER A 598 -22.34 19.86 -23.43
N CYS A 599 -22.90 18.87 -24.14
CA CYS A 599 -23.89 17.93 -23.59
C CYS A 599 -23.30 16.93 -22.57
N GLY A 600 -21.99 16.71 -22.58
CA GLY A 600 -21.31 15.78 -21.67
C GLY A 600 -21.50 14.29 -22.00
N ALA A 601 -22.19 13.93 -23.08
CA ALA A 601 -22.39 12.53 -23.48
C ALA A 601 -21.05 11.80 -23.72
N CYS A 602 -20.05 12.49 -24.27
CA CYS A 602 -18.71 11.94 -24.45
C CYS A 602 -18.00 11.63 -23.12
N VAL A 603 -18.26 12.41 -22.07
CA VAL A 603 -17.75 12.16 -20.70
C VAL A 603 -18.43 10.94 -20.10
N GLN A 604 -19.75 10.80 -20.28
CA GLN A 604 -20.52 9.67 -19.74
C GLN A 604 -20.09 8.33 -20.31
N VAL A 605 -19.69 8.29 -21.59
CA VAL A 605 -19.22 7.06 -22.24
C VAL A 605 -17.70 6.89 -22.18
N CYS A 606 -16.94 7.80 -21.55
CA CYS A 606 -15.48 7.68 -21.49
C CYS A 606 -15.08 6.70 -20.38
N PRO A 607 -14.55 5.50 -20.70
CA PRO A 607 -14.28 4.49 -19.69
C PRO A 607 -13.04 4.80 -18.83
N THR A 608 -12.14 5.64 -19.31
CA THR A 608 -10.84 5.93 -18.68
C THR A 608 -10.75 7.31 -18.05
N GLY A 609 -11.81 8.12 -18.15
CA GLY A 609 -11.77 9.52 -17.69
C GLY A 609 -10.80 10.39 -18.49
N SER A 610 -10.48 10.03 -19.74
CA SER A 610 -9.79 10.94 -20.67
C SER A 610 -10.63 12.19 -20.96
N LEU A 611 -11.95 12.07 -20.89
CA LEU A 611 -12.89 13.19 -20.91
C LEU A 611 -13.58 13.25 -19.55
N MET A 612 -13.52 14.41 -18.90
CA MET A 612 -14.11 14.64 -17.57
C MET A 612 -14.97 15.90 -17.58
N MET A 613 -15.98 15.96 -16.73
CA MET A 613 -16.68 17.21 -16.47
C MET A 613 -15.78 18.10 -15.60
N ALA A 614 -15.64 19.36 -15.97
CA ALA A 614 -14.97 20.34 -15.11
C ALA A 614 -15.77 20.50 -13.80
N GLU A 615 -15.06 20.55 -12.67
CA GLU A 615 -15.67 20.71 -11.36
C GLU A 615 -16.34 22.09 -11.27
N ARG A 616 -17.62 22.12 -10.87
CA ARG A 616 -18.43 23.35 -10.90
C ARG A 616 -18.65 23.91 -9.51
N SER A 617 -18.01 25.04 -9.19
CA SER A 617 -18.48 25.91 -8.12
C SER A 617 -19.60 26.81 -8.67
N LEU A 618 -20.84 26.31 -8.62
CA LEU A 618 -22.01 27.01 -9.19
C LEU A 618 -22.47 28.15 -8.27
N SER A 619 -22.00 29.37 -8.53
CA SER A 619 -22.50 30.61 -7.91
C SER A 619 -23.56 31.33 -8.77
N ARG A 620 -23.59 31.06 -10.08
CA ARG A 620 -24.42 31.73 -11.09
C ARG A 620 -24.89 30.74 -12.16
N TYR A 621 -26.10 30.94 -12.67
CA TYR A 621 -26.71 30.16 -13.75
C TYR A 621 -26.96 31.06 -14.95
N SER A 622 -26.67 30.59 -16.15
CA SER A 622 -26.95 31.32 -17.40
C SER A 622 -27.51 30.38 -18.44
N PHE A 623 -28.60 30.78 -19.09
CA PHE A 623 -29.19 30.04 -20.21
C PHE A 623 -28.75 30.70 -21.53
N ALA A 624 -27.91 29.99 -22.27
CA ALA A 624 -27.57 30.31 -23.66
C ALA A 624 -28.71 29.84 -24.56
N LEU A 625 -29.70 30.71 -24.78
CA LEU A 625 -30.92 30.37 -25.52
C LEU A 625 -30.64 30.11 -27.00
N ASP A 626 -29.56 30.65 -27.53
CA ASP A 626 -29.03 30.42 -28.88
C ASP A 626 -28.49 29.00 -29.07
N ARG A 627 -27.98 28.37 -28.01
CA ARG A 627 -27.44 26.99 -27.99
C ARG A 627 -28.48 25.93 -27.62
N CYS A 628 -29.61 26.33 -27.03
CA CYS A 628 -30.67 25.40 -26.68
C CYS A 628 -31.30 24.77 -27.94
N ILE A 629 -31.26 23.43 -28.04
CA ILE A 629 -31.84 22.69 -29.16
C ILE A 629 -33.29 22.23 -28.90
N PHE A 630 -33.90 22.67 -27.81
CA PHE A 630 -35.25 22.24 -27.38
C PHE A 630 -35.39 20.72 -27.18
N CYS A 631 -34.36 20.04 -26.66
CA CYS A 631 -34.44 18.59 -26.40
C CYS A 631 -35.35 18.22 -25.22
N GLY A 632 -35.61 19.15 -24.30
CA GLY A 632 -36.43 18.89 -23.10
C GLY A 632 -35.68 18.22 -21.95
N ASP A 633 -34.47 17.68 -22.18
CA ASP A 633 -33.71 16.93 -21.17
C ASP A 633 -33.53 17.68 -19.85
N CYS A 634 -33.23 18.99 -19.91
CA CYS A 634 -33.03 19.80 -18.70
C CYS A 634 -34.29 19.92 -17.84
N VAL A 635 -35.48 19.82 -18.42
CA VAL A 635 -36.77 19.79 -17.72
C VAL A 635 -36.99 18.40 -17.10
N GLU A 636 -36.74 17.34 -17.87
CA GLU A 636 -36.94 15.96 -17.40
C GLU A 636 -35.98 15.54 -16.28
N VAL A 637 -34.70 15.88 -16.41
CA VAL A 637 -33.68 15.48 -15.42
C VAL A 637 -33.72 16.34 -14.16
N CYS A 638 -34.49 17.42 -14.13
CA CYS A 638 -34.55 18.31 -12.97
C CYS A 638 -35.29 17.63 -11.81
N PRO A 639 -34.59 17.21 -10.73
CA PRO A 639 -35.21 16.44 -9.65
C PRO A 639 -36.17 17.28 -8.80
N HIS A 640 -36.20 18.60 -9.02
CA HIS A 640 -36.97 19.56 -8.22
C HIS A 640 -38.03 20.29 -9.06
N GLY A 641 -38.15 19.97 -10.36
CA GLY A 641 -39.08 20.66 -11.25
C GLY A 641 -38.83 22.16 -11.37
N ALA A 642 -37.57 22.59 -11.17
CA ALA A 642 -37.18 24.00 -11.28
C ALA A 642 -37.26 24.53 -12.72
N LEU A 643 -37.28 23.62 -13.70
CA LEU A 643 -37.49 23.90 -15.11
C LEU A 643 -38.78 23.23 -15.57
N GLY A 644 -39.47 23.86 -16.52
CA GLY A 644 -40.71 23.32 -17.07
C GLY A 644 -40.95 23.79 -18.49
N GLU A 645 -41.51 22.90 -19.30
CA GLU A 645 -41.89 23.23 -20.66
C GLU A 645 -43.06 24.21 -20.67
N THR A 646 -42.94 25.23 -21.51
CA THR A 646 -44.07 26.13 -21.78
C THR A 646 -45.02 25.47 -22.78
N PRO A 647 -46.30 25.89 -22.84
CA PRO A 647 -47.24 25.43 -23.87
C PRO A 647 -46.78 25.69 -25.32
N ASN A 648 -45.75 26.51 -25.51
CA ASN A 648 -45.18 26.84 -26.81
C ASN A 648 -44.02 25.91 -27.22
N PHE A 649 -43.66 24.91 -26.40
CA PHE A 649 -42.60 23.95 -26.71
C PHE A 649 -42.87 23.21 -28.03
N GLU A 650 -44.11 22.77 -28.27
CA GLU A 650 -44.53 22.16 -29.55
C GLU A 650 -44.58 23.14 -30.74
N LEU A 651 -44.40 24.44 -30.49
CA LEU A 651 -44.40 25.53 -31.48
C LEU A 651 -43.01 26.15 -31.66
N SER A 652 -41.95 25.45 -31.28
CA SER A 652 -40.55 25.91 -31.25
C SER A 652 -39.95 26.10 -32.67
N PHE A 653 -40.52 27.04 -33.40
CA PHE A 653 -39.99 27.65 -34.63
C PHE A 653 -39.68 29.14 -34.41
N PHE A 654 -39.90 29.67 -33.19
CA PHE A 654 -39.82 31.09 -32.90
C PHE A 654 -38.39 31.55 -32.60
N ASN A 655 -37.99 32.56 -33.37
CA ASN A 655 -36.79 33.38 -33.35
C ASN A 655 -35.82 33.24 -32.15
N ARG A 656 -34.55 32.91 -32.46
CA ARG A 656 -33.42 32.76 -31.51
C ARG A 656 -32.87 34.09 -30.95
N PHE A 657 -33.50 35.23 -31.24
CA PHE A 657 -32.99 36.55 -30.81
C PHE A 657 -33.61 36.95 -29.47
N GLY A 658 -32.90 36.63 -28.39
CA GLY A 658 -33.17 37.12 -27.03
C GLY A 658 -31.85 37.20 -26.25
N GLU A 659 -31.76 38.14 -25.32
CA GLU A 659 -30.59 38.29 -24.45
C GLU A 659 -30.38 37.04 -23.58
N ASP A 660 -29.12 36.68 -23.33
CA ASP A 660 -28.77 35.59 -22.42
C ASP A 660 -29.40 35.82 -21.03
N VAL A 661 -30.19 34.87 -20.55
CA VAL A 661 -30.80 34.98 -19.23
C VAL A 661 -29.79 34.52 -18.18
N THR A 662 -29.26 35.46 -17.41
CA THR A 662 -28.41 35.20 -16.25
C THR A 662 -29.23 35.30 -14.97
N LEU A 663 -29.08 34.32 -14.06
CA LEU A 663 -29.69 34.30 -12.73
C LEU A 663 -28.62 34.00 -11.68
N GLU A 664 -28.54 34.80 -10.61
CA GLU A 664 -27.67 34.47 -9.47
C GLU A 664 -28.34 33.43 -8.56
N LYS A 665 -27.54 32.68 -7.80
CA LYS A 665 -28.07 31.68 -6.85
C LYS A 665 -29.05 32.28 -5.84
N ASN A 666 -28.81 33.52 -5.42
CA ASN A 666 -29.70 34.26 -4.52
C ASN A 666 -31.00 34.71 -5.20
N ASP A 667 -30.98 34.94 -6.51
CA ASP A 667 -32.18 35.30 -7.28
C ASP A 667 -33.11 34.09 -7.43
N LEU A 668 -32.53 32.90 -7.66
CA LEU A 668 -33.28 31.63 -7.71
C LEU A 668 -33.88 31.25 -6.35
N ALA A 669 -33.14 31.48 -5.26
CA ALA A 669 -33.61 31.18 -3.91
C ALA A 669 -34.74 32.12 -3.43
N ASN A 670 -34.80 33.33 -3.99
CA ASN A 670 -35.82 34.34 -3.66
C ASN A 670 -36.91 34.47 -4.74
N ALA A 671 -36.89 33.63 -5.79
CA ALA A 671 -37.86 33.68 -6.87
C ALA A 671 -39.26 33.26 -6.37
N PRO A 672 -40.28 34.12 -6.47
CA PRO A 672 -41.62 33.79 -5.99
C PRO A 672 -42.26 32.72 -6.91
N ASN A 673 -42.40 31.49 -6.40
CA ASN A 673 -43.21 30.36 -6.89
C ASN A 673 -43.81 30.50 -8.31
N TYR A 674 -43.05 30.15 -9.35
CA TYR A 674 -43.58 29.96 -10.70
C TYR A 674 -44.08 28.51 -10.87
N LEU A 675 -45.40 28.29 -10.82
CA LEU A 675 -46.01 27.00 -11.14
C LEU A 675 -46.33 26.93 -12.65
N VAL A 676 -45.66 26.02 -13.35
CA VAL A 676 -45.62 25.85 -14.81
C VAL A 676 -46.98 25.44 -15.44
N ARG A 677 -48.00 25.09 -14.66
CA ARG A 677 -49.25 24.52 -15.19
C ARG A 677 -50.51 25.20 -14.66
N GLN A 678 -50.90 26.33 -15.25
CA GLN A 678 -52.31 26.77 -15.26
C GLN A 678 -52.74 27.17 -16.68
N ARG A 679 -53.87 26.60 -17.13
CA ARG A 679 -54.43 26.72 -18.49
C ARG A 679 -54.69 28.18 -18.87
N LEU A 680 -54.29 28.57 -20.09
CA LEU A 680 -54.61 29.86 -20.69
C LEU A 680 -56.13 30.03 -20.90
N PRO A 681 -56.72 31.22 -20.61
CA PRO A 681 -58.11 31.51 -20.96
C PRO A 681 -58.27 31.66 -22.47
N ARG A 682 -59.29 30.98 -23.03
CA ARG A 682 -59.74 31.16 -24.42
C ARG A 682 -60.56 32.45 -24.52
N GLY A 683 -59.94 33.54 -24.99
CA GLY A 683 -60.64 34.79 -25.30
C GLY A 683 -59.96 35.56 -26.42
N LYS A 684 -60.61 35.64 -27.59
CA LYS A 684 -60.18 36.49 -28.72
C LYS A 684 -60.52 37.94 -28.40
N LYS A 685 -59.53 38.75 -28.05
CA LYS A 685 -59.32 40.14 -28.52
C LYS A 685 -58.25 40.82 -27.67
N ASP A 686 -57.34 41.48 -28.38
CA ASP A 686 -56.30 42.39 -27.91
C ASP A 686 -55.09 41.74 -27.22
N LEU A 687 -54.07 41.43 -28.03
CA LEU A 687 -52.71 41.15 -27.61
C LEU A 687 -51.87 42.45 -27.65
N PRO A 688 -51.60 43.10 -26.52
CA PRO A 688 -50.36 43.83 -26.33
C PRO A 688 -49.35 42.93 -25.62
N VAL A 689 -48.11 43.00 -26.08
CA VAL A 689 -46.91 42.48 -25.40
C VAL A 689 -47.00 42.84 -23.92
N MET A 690 -47.11 41.85 -23.03
CA MET A 690 -47.11 42.09 -21.58
C MET A 690 -46.04 41.26 -20.88
N SER A 691 -45.15 41.99 -20.21
CA SER A 691 -44.20 41.54 -19.19
C SER A 691 -44.92 40.78 -18.07
N PRO A 692 -44.31 39.72 -17.49
CA PRO A 692 -44.97 38.90 -16.49
C PRO A 692 -45.10 39.68 -15.17
N LEU A 693 -46.30 40.19 -14.87
CA LEU A 693 -46.66 40.66 -13.54
C LEU A 693 -47.79 39.82 -12.95
N VAL A 694 -47.47 39.28 -11.78
CA VAL A 694 -48.20 38.32 -10.93
C VAL A 694 -49.25 39.02 -10.05
N ARG A 695 -50.37 38.35 -9.73
CA ARG A 695 -51.16 38.59 -8.48
C ARG A 695 -52.15 37.43 -8.17
N PRO A 696 -52.72 37.34 -6.94
CA PRO A 696 -52.42 36.33 -5.91
C PRO A 696 -53.49 35.22 -5.74
N LEU A 697 -53.13 34.13 -5.05
CA LEU A 697 -54.03 33.02 -4.69
C LEU A 697 -54.95 33.37 -3.51
N PRO A 698 -56.22 32.92 -3.49
CA PRO A 698 -56.98 32.73 -2.25
C PRO A 698 -56.80 31.30 -1.71
N ALA A 699 -56.87 31.18 -0.38
CA ALA A 699 -56.57 29.96 0.38
C ALA A 699 -57.55 28.81 0.11
N ARG A 700 -57.05 27.57 0.08
CA ARG A 700 -57.71 26.40 0.70
C ARG A 700 -56.81 25.18 0.85
N SER A 701 -57.05 24.51 1.97
CA SER A 701 -56.39 23.36 2.59
C SER A 701 -56.52 22.04 1.82
N ILE A 702 -55.51 21.18 1.94
CA ILE A 702 -55.62 19.74 1.71
C ILE A 702 -55.49 19.02 3.05
N ARG A 703 -56.63 18.57 3.57
CA ARG A 703 -56.79 17.22 4.12
C ARG A 703 -57.63 16.49 3.09
N ASP A 704 -57.00 15.61 2.33
CA ASP A 704 -57.30 14.17 2.22
C ASP A 704 -56.20 13.51 1.39
#